data_AF-A0A2T9YNR7-F1
#
_entry.id   AF-A0A2T9YNR7-F1
#
_cell.length_a   1.000
_cell.length_b   1.000
_cell.length_c   1.000
_cell.angle_alpha   90.00
_cell.angle_beta   90.00
_cell.angle_gamma   90.00
#
_symmetry.space_group_name_H-M   'P 1'
#
loop_
_entity.id
_entity.type
_entity.pdbx_description
1 polymer ?
#
loop_
_entity_poly.entity_id
_entity_poly.type
_entity_poly.pdbx_seq_one_letter_code
_entity_poly.pdbx_strand_id
1 'polypeptide(L)'
;MILTLKTLHKEKIELEVSPEDSIAQIKARLENEKGYAVQAQKLIFADQDEISQIGIKESDFMVLMISKVFILNLYMVDSTTGYKIKPVATSKPIEHNVTPQSSSTNIKPMQAPPVHQQPSKFNVNTQETPSPAEKVAKTAEPESTNSESTEMQVDQQPLTEAMGEISMTSGTELLADGSSAIVDQQLSDPSLVTGKAYETAISTMMEMGYDRELCVRAMKMSFNNPDRAVEYLFNGLPELDTDQNTAQQEPTQGEAPAITQERGNLLAYLQNLPEFQQIRELILSNPESIHSVIQRLSHTNPQLLEQINQNPNDFIDLLTQGTDLAQYNESGELEGEPEQDAQNYVSVLPEELEAIERGPVGRQAWNGQTVTVFGCSGFLGRYVVSQLAAEGTRVIVPYRGLTDHVRHLKLTGDLGMIIPLEFDTRISSQLEECMANSDMVINLIGRNYETKNFSLEDVHIKTPARIAEIARNVGVARFVHVSHLGAQLDSPSSVLKSKAKGEAFIRKEYPDATIVRPATLYGYEDNLLNNIGIFKSGFLTVDKAQSKLHPVCVEDVASAINEMRKNEWTAGKTFELYSPVQYTQKDIIDLVSATLMHKVRTFDVPKGLLRFYGKIFDMFPFHFTSSYEVDMMGLDELPSENPNFDVYTFQDLGLEPQQIEATALKFIRHYRAFDYEQLGIDCDSKAFRKQ
;
A
#
# COMPACT_ATOMS: atom_id res chain seq x y z
N MET A 1 43.74 44.93 -23.17
CA MET A 1 42.60 45.11 -24.10
C MET A 1 41.37 45.47 -23.26
N ILE A 2 40.53 46.40 -23.70
CA ILE A 2 39.26 46.71 -23.01
C ILE A 2 38.18 45.78 -23.58
N LEU A 3 37.65 44.90 -22.73
CA LEU A 3 36.57 43.99 -23.08
C LEU A 3 35.23 44.61 -22.68
N THR A 4 34.31 44.76 -23.63
CA THR A 4 32.96 45.27 -23.34
C THR A 4 32.00 44.11 -23.06
N LEU A 5 31.47 44.01 -21.84
CA LEU A 5 30.45 43.05 -21.44
C LEU A 5 29.07 43.74 -21.40
N LYS A 6 28.04 43.09 -21.96
CA LYS A 6 26.65 43.55 -21.87
C LYS A 6 25.81 42.57 -21.07
N THR A 7 25.09 43.08 -20.08
CA THR A 7 24.09 42.27 -19.36
C THR A 7 22.79 42.17 -20.16
N LEU A 8 21.92 41.22 -19.81
CA LEU A 8 20.55 41.13 -20.39
C LEU A 8 19.73 42.42 -20.19
N HIS A 9 20.06 43.22 -19.18
CA HIS A 9 19.43 44.51 -18.90
C HIS A 9 20.04 45.68 -19.69
N LYS A 10 20.89 45.40 -20.69
CA LYS A 10 21.60 46.38 -21.54
C LYS A 10 22.61 47.27 -20.80
N GLU A 11 23.03 46.89 -19.60
CA GLU A 11 24.13 47.56 -18.91
C GLU A 11 25.47 47.17 -19.55
N LYS A 12 26.35 48.16 -19.76
CA LYS A 12 27.69 47.95 -20.31
C LYS A 12 28.71 47.98 -19.17
N ILE A 13 29.56 46.97 -19.13
CA ILE A 13 30.67 46.84 -18.18
C ILE A 13 31.95 46.72 -19.00
N GLU A 14 32.88 47.65 -18.81
CA GLU A 14 34.18 47.65 -19.48
C GLU A 14 35.22 47.08 -18.52
N LEU A 15 35.88 45.99 -18.91
CA LEU A 15 36.90 45.32 -18.09
C LEU A 15 38.25 45.36 -18.82
N GLU A 16 39.30 45.78 -18.12
CA GLU A 16 40.66 45.72 -18.65
C GLU A 16 41.24 44.31 -18.45
N VAL A 17 41.56 43.65 -19.56
CA VAL A 17 41.97 42.23 -19.57
C VAL A 17 43.20 42.04 -20.46
N SER A 18 44.11 41.17 -20.03
CA SER A 18 45.27 40.74 -20.82
C SER A 18 44.87 39.60 -21.77
N PRO A 19 45.46 39.52 -22.99
CA PRO A 19 45.08 38.50 -23.98
C PRO A 19 45.36 37.04 -23.54
N GLU A 20 46.16 36.86 -22.48
CA GLU A 20 46.49 35.55 -21.87
C GLU A 20 45.59 35.19 -20.67
N ASP A 21 44.70 36.10 -20.23
CA ASP A 21 43.84 35.84 -19.07
C ASP A 21 42.80 34.75 -19.40
N SER A 22 42.58 33.82 -18.45
CA SER A 22 41.57 32.77 -18.60
C SER A 22 40.17 33.26 -18.21
N ILE A 23 39.13 32.58 -18.70
CA ILE A 23 37.73 32.94 -18.35
C ILE A 23 37.47 32.84 -16.85
N ALA A 24 38.13 31.91 -16.14
CA ALA A 24 38.02 31.80 -14.69
C ALA A 24 38.52 33.08 -13.98
N GLN A 25 39.60 33.67 -14.48
CA GLN A 25 40.15 34.92 -13.95
C GLN A 25 39.24 36.12 -14.27
N ILE A 26 38.61 36.14 -15.45
CA ILE A 26 37.61 37.17 -15.79
C ILE A 26 36.40 37.09 -14.85
N LYS A 27 35.87 35.88 -14.59
CA LYS A 27 34.72 35.70 -13.68
C LYS A 27 35.05 36.14 -12.25
N ALA A 28 36.26 35.83 -11.77
CA ALA A 28 36.74 36.26 -10.47
C ALA A 28 36.92 37.79 -10.39
N ARG A 29 37.39 38.44 -11.46
CA ARG A 29 37.44 39.92 -11.52
C ARG A 29 36.04 40.54 -11.53
N LEU A 30 35.08 39.95 -12.24
CA LEU A 30 33.68 40.37 -12.21
C LEU A 30 33.02 40.22 -10.84
N GLU A 31 33.38 39.18 -10.09
CA GLU A 31 32.95 39.02 -8.69
C GLU A 31 33.52 40.13 -7.81
N ASN A 32 34.81 40.44 -7.94
CA ASN A 32 35.46 41.49 -7.15
C ASN A 32 34.96 42.91 -7.47
N GLU A 33 34.66 43.21 -8.73
CA GLU A 33 34.26 44.58 -9.14
C GLU A 33 32.75 44.83 -9.08
N LYS A 34 31.93 43.81 -9.37
CA LYS A 34 30.46 43.93 -9.47
C LYS A 34 29.69 43.06 -8.48
N GLY A 35 30.34 42.18 -7.73
CA GLY A 35 29.71 41.35 -6.70
C GLY A 35 28.88 40.18 -7.24
N TYR A 36 29.03 39.81 -8.51
CA TYR A 36 28.34 38.66 -9.08
C TYR A 36 29.10 37.37 -8.73
N ALA A 37 28.50 36.45 -7.98
CA ALA A 37 29.14 35.18 -7.63
C ALA A 37 29.54 34.39 -8.90
N VAL A 38 30.74 33.80 -8.93
CA VAL A 38 31.30 33.11 -10.12
C VAL A 38 30.36 32.03 -10.67
N GLN A 39 29.64 31.33 -9.77
CA GLN A 39 28.69 30.27 -10.12
C GLN A 39 27.42 30.78 -10.82
N ALA A 40 27.07 32.06 -10.60
CA ALA A 40 25.89 32.69 -11.20
C ALA A 40 26.16 33.27 -12.59
N GLN A 41 27.43 33.33 -13.03
CA GLN A 41 27.83 34.00 -14.26
C GLN A 41 27.93 33.01 -15.44
N LYS A 42 27.13 33.26 -16.48
CA LYS A 42 27.24 32.58 -17.78
C LYS A 42 27.59 33.59 -18.87
N LEU A 43 28.79 33.46 -19.42
CA LEU A 43 29.28 34.28 -20.51
C LEU A 43 28.98 33.56 -21.83
N ILE A 44 28.13 34.16 -22.66
CA ILE A 44 27.81 33.63 -23.98
C ILE A 44 28.94 34.08 -24.91
N PHE A 45 29.50 33.15 -25.72
CA PHE A 45 30.73 33.21 -26.56
C PHE A 45 31.96 32.45 -26.02
N ALA A 46 31.85 31.76 -24.88
CA ALA A 46 32.97 31.06 -24.27
C ALA A 46 32.78 29.52 -24.25
N ASP A 47 33.15 28.86 -25.35
CA ASP A 47 33.31 27.39 -25.40
C ASP A 47 34.79 26.97 -25.29
N GLN A 48 35.71 27.92 -25.18
CA GLN A 48 37.17 27.72 -25.07
C GLN A 48 37.74 28.51 -23.89
N ASP A 49 38.80 28.01 -23.25
CA ASP A 49 39.27 28.47 -21.93
C ASP A 49 40.05 29.81 -21.90
N GLU A 50 40.60 30.26 -23.04
CA GLU A 50 41.47 31.44 -23.14
C GLU A 50 40.95 32.48 -24.14
N ILE A 51 41.13 33.77 -23.83
CA ILE A 51 40.62 34.90 -24.65
C ILE A 51 41.29 34.97 -26.02
N SER A 52 42.56 34.62 -26.11
CA SER A 52 43.35 34.61 -27.35
C SER A 52 42.75 33.74 -28.45
N GLN A 53 42.06 32.65 -28.07
CA GLN A 53 41.50 31.66 -28.97
C GLN A 53 40.10 32.06 -29.48
N ILE A 54 39.42 32.98 -28.78
CA ILE A 54 38.05 33.43 -29.10
C ILE A 54 38.05 34.49 -30.23
N GLY A 55 39.20 35.09 -30.57
CA GLY A 55 39.34 35.97 -31.74
C GLY A 55 38.57 37.30 -31.66
N ILE A 56 38.36 37.81 -30.44
CA ILE A 56 37.57 39.03 -30.16
C ILE A 56 38.34 40.29 -30.58
N LYS A 57 37.72 41.21 -31.33
CA LYS A 57 38.27 42.55 -31.64
C LYS A 57 37.82 43.58 -30.59
N GLU A 58 38.54 44.69 -30.46
CA GLU A 58 38.24 45.75 -29.47
C GLU A 58 36.84 46.39 -29.65
N SER A 59 36.20 46.19 -30.80
CA SER A 59 34.84 46.66 -31.09
C SER A 59 33.73 45.69 -30.67
N ASP A 60 34.07 44.46 -30.30
CA ASP A 60 33.10 43.39 -30.06
C ASP A 60 32.67 43.36 -28.58
N PHE A 61 31.48 42.83 -28.32
CA PHE A 61 30.93 42.76 -26.97
C PHE A 61 30.49 41.34 -26.60
N MET A 62 30.70 40.94 -25.34
CA MET A 62 30.31 39.64 -24.82
C MET A 62 29.04 39.77 -23.97
N VAL A 63 28.13 38.80 -24.03
CA VAL A 63 26.89 38.85 -23.26
C VAL A 63 27.05 38.09 -21.94
N LEU A 64 26.85 38.78 -20.82
CA LEU A 64 26.84 38.21 -19.47
C LEU A 64 25.39 37.94 -19.03
N MET A 65 25.04 36.68 -18.84
CA MET A 65 23.83 36.25 -18.16
C MET A 65 24.14 35.97 -16.69
N ILE A 66 23.33 36.52 -15.80
CA ILE A 66 23.41 36.26 -14.36
C ILE A 66 22.20 35.40 -14.00
N SER A 67 22.42 34.12 -13.73
CA SER A 67 21.39 33.23 -13.21
C SER A 67 21.24 33.43 -11.70
N LYS A 68 20.01 33.63 -11.23
CA LYS A 68 19.72 33.61 -9.78
C LYS A 68 20.01 32.20 -9.25
N VAL A 69 21.10 32.04 -8.52
CA VAL A 69 21.34 30.81 -7.75
C VAL A 69 20.39 30.86 -6.56
N PHE A 70 19.35 30.03 -6.58
CA PHE A 70 18.42 29.88 -5.45
C PHE A 70 19.11 28.99 -4.42
N ILE A 71 19.93 29.58 -3.55
CA ILE A 71 20.50 28.86 -2.41
C ILE A 71 19.40 28.75 -1.35
N LEU A 72 18.82 27.57 -1.24
CA LEU A 72 18.17 27.10 -0.02
C LEU A 72 19.24 27.03 1.07
N ASN A 73 19.41 28.10 1.83
CA ASN A 73 20.23 28.08 3.05
C ASN A 73 19.45 27.37 4.15
N LEU A 74 19.43 26.03 4.08
CA LEU A 74 19.31 25.17 5.24
C LEU A 74 20.66 24.46 5.38
N TYR A 75 21.33 24.70 6.51
CA TYR A 75 22.57 24.06 6.96
C TYR A 75 23.84 24.30 6.15
N MET A 76 24.55 25.37 6.47
CA MET A 76 26.02 25.34 6.56
C MET A 76 26.47 26.15 7.78
N VAL A 77 27.16 25.48 8.70
CA VAL A 77 27.95 26.13 9.76
C VAL A 77 29.17 26.73 9.07
N ASP A 78 29.25 28.05 9.03
CA ASP A 78 30.40 28.78 8.51
C ASP A 78 31.60 28.61 9.45
N SER A 79 32.64 27.94 8.95
CA SER A 79 33.89 27.71 9.64
C SER A 79 34.85 28.91 9.48
N THR A 80 34.44 30.14 9.77
CA THR A 80 35.36 31.31 9.76
C THR A 80 34.82 32.51 10.55
N THR A 81 34.49 32.37 11.84
CA THR A 81 34.53 33.53 12.76
C THR A 81 34.97 33.10 14.16
N GLY A 82 36.07 33.68 14.63
CA GLY A 82 36.68 33.35 15.90
C GLY A 82 35.87 33.86 17.10
N TYR A 83 35.39 32.93 17.92
CA TYR A 83 35.07 33.17 19.32
C TYR A 83 36.10 32.48 20.21
N LYS A 84 36.83 33.27 21.01
CA LYS A 84 37.82 32.80 21.98
C LYS A 84 37.11 32.11 23.15
N ILE A 85 37.27 30.80 23.27
CA ILE A 85 36.95 30.04 24.48
C ILE A 85 38.24 29.94 25.33
N LYS A 86 38.17 30.35 26.60
CA LYS A 86 39.27 30.18 27.56
C LYS A 86 39.45 28.68 27.88
N PRO A 87 40.69 28.15 27.92
CA PRO A 87 40.90 26.75 28.27
C PRO A 87 40.78 26.57 29.80
N VAL A 88 39.99 25.59 30.23
CA VAL A 88 40.05 25.06 31.61
C VAL A 88 40.48 23.60 31.56
N ALA A 89 41.40 23.32 32.47
CA ALA A 89 42.27 22.17 32.68
C ALA A 89 41.73 20.75 32.43
N THR A 90 42.62 20.02 31.75
CA THR A 90 42.95 18.58 31.73
C THR A 90 42.51 17.72 32.93
N SER A 91 41.85 16.59 32.65
CA SER A 91 42.03 15.33 33.39
C SER A 91 41.91 14.11 32.46
N LYS A 92 42.76 13.13 32.71
CA LYS A 92 43.18 11.97 31.88
C LYS A 92 42.08 10.94 31.52
N PRO A 93 42.31 10.09 30.49
CA PRO A 93 41.39 9.04 30.07
C PRO A 93 41.48 7.80 30.97
N ILE A 94 40.35 7.12 31.20
CA ILE A 94 40.27 5.80 31.84
C ILE A 94 39.76 4.80 30.81
N GLU A 95 40.52 3.70 30.66
CA GLU A 95 40.25 2.55 29.79
C GLU A 95 39.03 1.74 30.28
N HIS A 96 38.24 1.20 29.35
CA HIS A 96 37.26 0.16 29.62
C HIS A 96 37.86 -1.20 29.31
N ASN A 97 37.96 -2.05 30.34
CA ASN A 97 38.25 -3.47 30.21
C ASN A 97 37.02 -4.27 30.64
N VAL A 98 36.68 -5.27 29.84
CA VAL A 98 35.49 -6.13 29.98
C VAL A 98 35.84 -7.42 30.72
N THR A 99 34.80 -8.06 31.29
CA THR A 99 34.62 -9.48 31.68
C THR A 99 34.82 -9.86 33.17
N PRO A 100 34.20 -10.95 33.67
CA PRO A 100 32.99 -10.90 34.52
C PRO A 100 33.18 -11.63 35.88
N GLN A 101 32.25 -11.52 36.84
CA GLN A 101 31.75 -12.62 37.70
C GLN A 101 30.97 -12.18 38.96
N SER A 102 29.85 -12.91 39.18
CA SER A 102 29.30 -13.51 40.41
C SER A 102 28.87 -12.68 41.66
N SER A 103 27.63 -12.97 42.08
CA SER A 103 27.19 -13.45 43.42
C SER A 103 26.02 -12.72 44.11
N SER A 104 24.91 -13.48 44.20
CA SER A 104 23.89 -13.65 45.26
C SER A 104 23.31 -12.46 46.06
N THR A 105 21.98 -12.37 46.10
CA THR A 105 21.19 -12.72 47.31
C THR A 105 19.67 -12.87 47.05
N ASN A 106 19.21 -14.12 47.16
CA ASN A 106 18.07 -14.64 47.95
C ASN A 106 16.69 -13.93 47.94
N ILE A 107 15.70 -14.51 47.23
CA ILE A 107 14.26 -14.39 47.55
C ILE A 107 13.60 -15.78 47.46
N LYS A 108 12.76 -16.09 48.46
CA LYS A 108 12.01 -17.34 48.71
C LYS A 108 10.99 -17.69 47.61
N PRO A 109 10.64 -18.98 47.43
CA PRO A 109 9.75 -19.46 46.37
C PRO A 109 8.26 -19.34 46.75
N MET A 110 7.43 -18.91 45.80
CA MET A 110 5.97 -19.00 45.88
C MET A 110 5.46 -19.95 44.79
N GLN A 111 4.57 -20.84 45.21
CA GLN A 111 4.09 -22.03 44.50
C GLN A 111 3.24 -21.73 43.26
N ALA A 112 3.31 -22.64 42.30
CA ALA A 112 2.41 -22.72 41.15
C ALA A 112 0.96 -23.05 41.57
N PRO A 113 -0.06 -22.42 40.95
CA PRO A 113 -1.44 -22.87 41.12
C PRO A 113 -1.74 -24.13 40.28
N PRO A 114 -2.58 -25.04 40.78
CA PRO A 114 -2.85 -26.34 40.15
C PRO A 114 -3.93 -26.28 39.06
N VAL A 115 -3.79 -27.21 38.10
CA VAL A 115 -4.82 -27.66 37.18
C VAL A 115 -5.91 -28.42 37.96
N HIS A 116 -7.20 -28.06 37.80
CA HIS A 116 -8.30 -29.02 37.83
C HIS A 116 -9.62 -28.47 37.24
N GLN A 117 -10.09 -29.20 36.22
CA GLN A 117 -11.44 -29.72 36.01
C GLN A 117 -12.64 -28.79 35.72
N GLN A 118 -13.29 -29.09 34.58
CA GLN A 118 -14.71 -28.86 34.31
C GLN A 118 -15.59 -29.31 35.50
N PRO A 119 -16.79 -28.73 35.61
CA PRO A 119 -17.95 -29.61 35.53
C PRO A 119 -19.08 -29.13 34.62
N SER A 120 -19.79 -30.15 34.17
CA SER A 120 -20.98 -30.25 33.34
C SER A 120 -22.30 -29.81 34.00
N LYS A 121 -23.24 -29.40 33.12
CA LYS A 121 -24.71 -29.63 33.12
C LYS A 121 -25.52 -29.33 34.39
N PHE A 122 -26.43 -28.36 34.29
CA PHE A 122 -27.78 -28.39 34.89
C PHE A 122 -28.72 -27.59 33.96
N ASN A 123 -29.54 -28.25 33.12
CA ASN A 123 -30.87 -28.83 33.34
C ASN A 123 -32.02 -27.81 33.47
N VAL A 124 -32.95 -27.99 32.53
CA VAL A 124 -34.26 -27.35 32.33
C VAL A 124 -35.14 -27.45 33.58
N ASN A 125 -35.84 -26.38 33.96
CA ASN A 125 -37.23 -26.51 34.36
C ASN A 125 -38.08 -25.24 34.16
N THR A 126 -39.35 -25.54 33.94
CA THR A 126 -40.49 -24.78 33.47
C THR A 126 -41.20 -24.02 34.61
N GLN A 127 -42.16 -23.15 34.24
CA GLN A 127 -43.24 -22.53 35.05
C GLN A 127 -42.82 -21.28 35.84
N GLU A 128 -43.61 -20.20 35.98
CA GLU A 128 -45.00 -19.87 35.63
C GLU A 128 -45.14 -18.34 35.76
N THR A 129 -46.13 -17.76 35.10
CA THR A 129 -46.63 -16.39 35.27
C THR A 129 -47.05 -16.09 36.73
N PRO A 130 -47.12 -14.81 37.12
CA PRO A 130 -48.47 -14.23 37.25
C PRO A 130 -48.57 -12.75 36.81
N SER A 131 -49.67 -12.44 36.13
CA SER A 131 -50.38 -11.15 36.25
C SER A 131 -51.34 -11.24 37.46
N PRO A 132 -51.78 -10.14 38.08
CA PRO A 132 -53.09 -9.62 37.65
C PRO A 132 -53.34 -8.09 37.79
N ALA A 133 -54.28 -7.63 36.95
CA ALA A 133 -55.40 -6.69 37.22
C ALA A 133 -55.14 -5.16 37.25
N GLU A 134 -56.00 -4.26 36.73
CA GLU A 134 -57.24 -4.29 35.93
C GLU A 134 -57.76 -2.83 35.74
N LYS A 135 -58.29 -2.47 34.54
CA LYS A 135 -59.48 -1.62 34.24
C LYS A 135 -59.47 -1.16 32.76
N VAL A 136 -60.26 -1.78 31.84
CA VAL A 136 -61.66 -1.45 31.43
C VAL A 136 -61.70 -0.15 30.58
N ALA A 137 -62.15 -0.08 29.30
CA ALA A 137 -63.37 -0.63 28.67
C ALA A 137 -63.39 -0.62 27.10
N LYS A 138 -64.13 -1.60 26.52
CA LYS A 138 -65.08 -1.63 25.35
C LYS A 138 -64.62 -1.16 23.93
N THR A 139 -64.57 -2.02 22.88
CA THR A 139 -65.66 -2.64 22.03
C THR A 139 -66.38 -1.61 21.13
N ALA A 140 -66.60 -1.73 19.81
CA ALA A 140 -66.21 -2.62 18.69
C ALA A 140 -66.68 -2.00 17.33
N GLU A 141 -65.98 -2.33 16.22
CA GLU A 141 -66.41 -2.69 14.82
C GLU A 141 -67.60 -2.01 14.08
N PRO A 142 -67.78 -2.19 12.74
CA PRO A 142 -66.82 -2.30 11.62
C PRO A 142 -67.29 -1.66 10.27
N GLU A 143 -66.45 -1.80 9.23
CA GLU A 143 -66.74 -1.97 7.77
C GLU A 143 -67.61 -0.97 6.96
N SER A 144 -67.08 -0.52 5.80
CA SER A 144 -67.58 -0.90 4.46
C SER A 144 -66.97 -0.06 3.31
N THR A 145 -67.20 -0.58 2.10
CA THR A 145 -66.54 -0.49 0.79
C THR A 145 -66.97 0.66 -0.13
N ASN A 146 -66.20 0.82 -1.21
CA ASN A 146 -66.53 1.38 -2.55
C ASN A 146 -66.84 2.88 -2.71
N SER A 147 -66.14 3.53 -3.65
CA SER A 147 -66.66 3.85 -5.01
C SER A 147 -65.79 4.91 -5.69
N GLU A 148 -65.41 4.62 -6.94
CA GLU A 148 -65.05 5.63 -7.95
C GLU A 148 -66.28 6.48 -8.31
N SER A 149 -66.07 7.78 -8.56
CA SER A 149 -66.78 8.49 -9.62
C SER A 149 -66.06 9.80 -9.98
N THR A 150 -65.63 9.77 -11.24
CA THR A 150 -65.16 10.76 -12.21
C THR A 150 -65.89 12.11 -12.23
N GLU A 151 -65.14 13.15 -12.63
CA GLU A 151 -65.43 14.26 -13.58
C GLU A 151 -64.80 15.58 -13.10
N MET A 152 -64.30 16.50 -13.92
CA MET A 152 -63.80 16.56 -15.30
C MET A 152 -63.49 18.05 -15.54
N GLN A 153 -62.35 18.37 -16.15
CA GLN A 153 -62.14 19.47 -17.15
C GLN A 153 -60.64 19.44 -17.52
N VAL A 154 -60.16 18.99 -18.69
CA VAL A 154 -60.50 19.28 -20.12
C VAL A 154 -60.27 20.77 -20.40
N ASP A 155 -59.35 21.26 -21.25
CA ASP A 155 -58.77 20.82 -22.54
C ASP A 155 -57.38 21.50 -22.76
N GLN A 156 -56.33 20.83 -23.28
CA GLN A 156 -55.94 20.62 -24.71
C GLN A 156 -55.43 21.89 -25.45
N GLN A 157 -54.12 22.04 -25.73
CA GLN A 157 -53.30 21.54 -26.87
C GLN A 157 -53.38 22.46 -28.13
N PRO A 158 -52.57 22.28 -29.21
CA PRO A 158 -51.10 22.40 -29.37
C PRO A 158 -50.74 23.19 -30.68
N LEU A 159 -49.47 23.23 -31.13
CA LEU A 159 -49.04 23.07 -32.55
C LEU A 159 -47.52 23.21 -32.76
N THR A 160 -47.09 22.57 -33.84
CA THR A 160 -45.79 22.04 -34.29
C THR A 160 -45.01 22.92 -35.28
N GLU A 161 -43.83 22.40 -35.73
CA GLU A 161 -42.99 22.71 -36.92
C GLU A 161 -41.65 23.44 -36.60
N ALA A 162 -40.47 23.09 -37.14
CA ALA A 162 -40.15 22.40 -38.40
C ALA A 162 -38.79 21.63 -38.38
N MET A 163 -38.69 20.68 -39.31
CA MET A 163 -37.50 19.92 -39.75
C MET A 163 -36.63 20.71 -40.76
N GLY A 164 -35.38 20.26 -40.96
CA GLY A 164 -34.56 20.57 -42.14
C GLY A 164 -33.41 19.57 -42.32
N GLU A 165 -33.56 18.62 -43.26
CA GLU A 165 -32.50 17.82 -43.88
C GLU A 165 -31.84 18.58 -45.04
N ILE A 166 -30.53 18.42 -45.29
CA ILE A 166 -29.94 18.30 -46.65
C ILE A 166 -28.70 17.36 -46.62
N SER A 167 -28.60 16.59 -47.71
CA SER A 167 -27.79 15.40 -48.01
C SER A 167 -26.34 15.62 -48.49
N MET A 168 -25.63 14.50 -48.61
CA MET A 168 -24.26 14.23 -49.11
C MET A 168 -24.03 14.58 -50.59
N THR A 169 -22.80 15.00 -50.97
CA THR A 169 -22.08 14.53 -52.19
C THR A 169 -20.58 14.90 -52.20
N SER A 170 -19.80 13.95 -52.73
CA SER A 170 -18.39 13.90 -53.14
C SER A 170 -17.86 15.01 -54.08
N GLY A 171 -16.55 15.29 -54.02
CA GLY A 171 -15.83 16.02 -55.07
C GLY A 171 -14.38 16.42 -54.72
N THR A 172 -13.45 15.83 -55.46
CA THR A 172 -11.97 15.91 -55.51
C THR A 172 -11.38 17.28 -55.86
N GLU A 173 -10.13 17.54 -55.42
CA GLU A 173 -8.98 18.27 -56.06
C GLU A 173 -8.21 19.13 -55.01
N LEU A 174 -7.02 18.72 -54.54
CA LEU A 174 -5.65 18.82 -55.11
C LEU A 174 -5.00 20.23 -55.03
N LEU A 175 -3.70 20.21 -54.67
CA LEU A 175 -2.61 21.23 -54.60
C LEU A 175 -2.07 21.40 -53.15
N ALA A 176 -1.08 20.64 -52.66
CA ALA A 176 0.34 20.47 -53.03
C ALA A 176 1.31 21.53 -52.45
N ASP A 177 2.50 21.04 -52.07
CA ASP A 177 3.70 21.65 -51.45
C ASP A 177 3.65 22.04 -49.96
N GLY A 178 4.60 21.66 -49.10
CA GLY A 178 5.84 20.90 -49.27
C GLY A 178 6.78 21.10 -48.06
N SER A 179 7.36 19.99 -47.59
CA SER A 179 8.66 19.84 -46.91
C SER A 179 8.86 20.24 -45.42
N SER A 180 9.19 19.17 -44.65
CA SER A 180 10.24 19.01 -43.60
C SER A 180 10.24 19.93 -42.36
N ALA A 181 10.67 19.53 -41.16
CA ALA A 181 10.96 18.26 -40.46
C ALA A 181 11.33 18.67 -39.00
N ILE A 182 11.42 17.68 -38.10
CA ILE A 182 12.11 17.67 -36.79
C ILE A 182 11.29 18.16 -35.57
N VAL A 183 10.72 17.18 -34.84
CA VAL A 183 10.74 17.13 -33.35
C VAL A 183 10.80 15.65 -32.92
N ASP A 184 11.90 15.28 -32.25
CA ASP A 184 12.18 14.01 -31.54
C ASP A 184 11.07 13.67 -30.52
N GLN A 185 10.55 12.46 -30.32
CA GLN A 185 11.09 11.09 -30.28
C GLN A 185 12.02 10.78 -29.10
N GLN A 186 11.43 10.59 -27.91
CA GLN A 186 11.98 9.69 -26.90
C GLN A 186 10.89 9.22 -25.93
N LEU A 187 10.29 8.06 -26.25
CA LEU A 187 9.59 7.10 -25.37
C LEU A 187 8.81 6.10 -26.24
N SER A 188 9.44 4.99 -26.65
CA SER A 188 8.80 3.71 -27.00
C SER A 188 9.81 2.76 -27.68
N ASP A 189 9.83 1.49 -27.30
CA ASP A 189 10.51 0.41 -28.04
C ASP A 189 10.22 0.49 -29.55
N PRO A 190 11.23 0.34 -30.44
CA PRO A 190 11.10 0.78 -31.84
C PRO A 190 10.48 -0.25 -32.80
N SER A 191 9.92 -1.37 -32.33
CA SER A 191 9.72 -2.54 -33.21
C SER A 191 8.30 -3.13 -33.22
N LEU A 192 7.27 -2.29 -33.02
CA LEU A 192 5.89 -2.68 -33.29
C LEU A 192 5.41 -2.05 -34.60
N VAL A 193 5.45 -2.82 -35.68
CA VAL A 193 5.14 -2.34 -37.02
C VAL A 193 3.68 -2.63 -37.36
N THR A 194 2.88 -1.61 -37.67
CA THR A 194 1.48 -1.76 -38.10
C THR A 194 1.19 -1.04 -39.44
N GLY A 195 0.12 -1.45 -40.13
CA GLY A 195 -0.35 -0.81 -41.37
C GLY A 195 0.59 -1.03 -42.57
N LYS A 196 0.86 0.03 -43.34
CA LYS A 196 1.67 -0.06 -44.58
C LYS A 196 3.09 -0.59 -44.36
N ALA A 197 3.67 -0.30 -43.19
CA ALA A 197 4.98 -0.79 -42.82
C ALA A 197 4.97 -2.31 -42.52
N TYR A 198 3.84 -2.87 -42.08
CA TYR A 198 3.68 -4.31 -41.86
C TYR A 198 3.68 -5.08 -43.18
N GLU A 199 2.98 -4.57 -44.19
CA GLU A 199 2.99 -5.15 -45.53
C GLU A 199 4.37 -5.06 -46.20
N THR A 200 5.09 -3.97 -45.96
CA THR A 200 6.46 -3.80 -46.45
C THR A 200 7.41 -4.83 -45.81
N ALA A 201 7.28 -5.07 -44.50
CA ALA A 201 8.07 -6.08 -43.78
C ALA A 201 7.79 -7.51 -44.27
N ILE A 202 6.52 -7.84 -44.56
CA ILE A 202 6.17 -9.13 -45.17
C ILE A 202 6.78 -9.25 -46.57
N SER A 203 6.78 -8.17 -47.35
CA SER A 203 7.39 -8.16 -48.69
C SER A 203 8.89 -8.42 -48.64
N THR A 204 9.63 -7.83 -47.70
CA THR A 204 11.06 -8.11 -47.53
C THR A 204 11.33 -9.54 -47.08
N MET A 205 10.48 -10.14 -46.23
CA MET A 205 10.61 -11.55 -45.87
C MET A 205 10.31 -12.49 -47.05
N MET A 206 9.36 -12.11 -47.93
CA MET A 206 9.11 -12.82 -49.18
C MET A 206 10.28 -12.71 -50.16
N GLU A 207 10.95 -11.56 -50.22
CA GLU A 207 12.17 -11.37 -51.03
C GLU A 207 13.33 -12.24 -50.55
N MET A 208 13.38 -12.58 -49.26
CA MET A 208 14.32 -13.57 -48.72
C MET A 208 13.96 -15.03 -49.06
N GLY A 209 12.83 -15.25 -49.74
CA GLY A 209 12.42 -16.57 -50.26
C GLY A 209 11.45 -17.35 -49.37
N TYR A 210 10.88 -16.73 -48.33
CA TYR A 210 9.88 -17.36 -47.47
C TYR A 210 8.46 -17.14 -48.02
N ASP A 211 7.58 -18.15 -47.85
CA ASP A 211 6.20 -18.05 -48.29
C ASP A 211 5.41 -17.03 -47.45
N ARG A 212 4.50 -16.30 -48.10
CA ARG A 212 3.72 -15.22 -47.48
C ARG A 212 2.94 -15.71 -46.26
N GLU A 213 2.42 -16.93 -46.30
CA GLU A 213 1.68 -17.52 -45.18
C GLU A 213 2.56 -17.75 -43.95
N LEU A 214 3.81 -18.21 -44.16
CA LEU A 214 4.79 -18.39 -43.09
C LEU A 214 5.24 -17.04 -42.51
N CYS A 215 5.45 -16.02 -43.35
CA CYS A 215 5.80 -14.67 -42.91
C CYS A 215 4.69 -14.05 -42.05
N VAL A 216 3.43 -14.23 -42.44
CA VAL A 216 2.27 -13.75 -41.66
C VAL A 216 2.14 -14.51 -40.35
N ARG A 217 2.38 -15.84 -40.34
CA ARG A 217 2.36 -16.66 -39.12
C ARG A 217 3.49 -16.25 -38.16
N ALA A 218 4.69 -16.04 -38.67
CA ALA A 218 5.85 -15.57 -37.92
C ALA A 218 5.62 -14.16 -37.36
N MET A 219 5.04 -13.25 -38.14
CA MET A 219 4.71 -11.90 -37.68
C MET A 219 3.61 -11.87 -36.62
N LYS A 220 2.66 -12.81 -36.67
CA LYS A 220 1.65 -12.95 -35.60
C LYS A 220 2.28 -13.49 -34.31
N MET A 221 3.15 -14.49 -34.41
CA MET A 221 3.86 -15.07 -33.25
C MET A 221 4.87 -14.09 -32.63
N SER A 222 5.48 -13.22 -33.45
CA SER A 222 6.42 -12.21 -32.98
C SER A 222 5.75 -10.94 -32.45
N PHE A 223 4.42 -10.90 -32.38
CA PHE A 223 3.64 -9.72 -32.01
C PHE A 223 3.98 -8.50 -32.89
N ASN A 224 3.94 -8.67 -34.21
CA ASN A 224 4.21 -7.64 -35.23
C ASN A 224 5.61 -7.01 -35.16
N ASN A 225 6.59 -7.77 -34.68
CA ASN A 225 8.00 -7.41 -34.69
C ASN A 225 8.73 -8.15 -35.84
N PRO A 226 9.28 -7.43 -36.83
CA PRO A 226 9.88 -8.04 -38.02
C PRO A 226 11.16 -8.81 -37.71
N ASP A 227 11.99 -8.35 -36.78
CA ASP A 227 13.27 -8.99 -36.46
C ASP A 227 13.04 -10.36 -35.79
N ARG A 228 12.13 -10.41 -34.82
CA ARG A 228 11.71 -11.67 -34.18
C ARG A 228 10.99 -12.62 -35.14
N ALA A 229 10.25 -12.09 -36.11
CA ALA A 229 9.61 -12.93 -37.13
C ALA A 229 10.66 -13.63 -38.01
N VAL A 230 11.74 -12.96 -38.36
CA VAL A 230 12.86 -13.57 -39.11
C VAL A 230 13.58 -14.62 -38.27
N GLU A 231 13.76 -14.39 -36.97
CA GLU A 231 14.31 -15.41 -36.06
C GLU A 231 13.44 -16.67 -35.99
N TYR A 232 12.11 -16.55 -35.97
CA TYR A 232 11.21 -17.70 -36.04
C TYR A 232 11.22 -18.40 -37.41
N LEU A 233 11.40 -17.65 -38.49
CA LEU A 233 11.57 -18.22 -39.82
C LEU A 233 12.90 -18.98 -39.95
N PHE A 234 13.96 -18.53 -39.26
CA PHE A 234 15.27 -19.16 -39.27
C PHE A 234 15.35 -20.40 -38.36
N ASN A 235 14.76 -20.33 -37.16
CA ASN A 235 14.82 -21.41 -36.16
C ASN A 235 13.67 -22.43 -36.29
N GLY A 236 12.69 -22.16 -37.15
CA GLY A 236 11.46 -22.94 -37.26
C GLY A 236 10.35 -22.43 -36.33
N LEU A 237 9.13 -22.38 -36.85
CA LEU A 237 7.95 -21.93 -36.10
C LEU A 237 7.48 -23.05 -35.16
N PRO A 238 7.36 -22.81 -33.84
CA PRO A 238 6.74 -23.78 -32.94
C PRO A 238 5.26 -23.98 -33.32
N GLU A 239 4.82 -25.24 -33.48
CA GLU A 239 3.44 -25.55 -33.79
C GLU A 239 2.56 -25.29 -32.55
N LEU A 240 1.69 -24.27 -32.65
CA LEU A 240 0.62 -24.05 -31.70
C LEU A 240 -0.58 -24.91 -32.12
N ASP A 241 -0.83 -25.97 -31.37
CA ASP A 241 -2.02 -26.81 -31.51
C ASP A 241 -3.27 -25.99 -31.16
N THR A 242 -4.15 -25.84 -32.15
CA THR A 242 -5.52 -25.38 -31.96
C THR A 242 -6.45 -26.58 -32.18
N ASP A 243 -7.07 -27.01 -31.08
CA ASP A 243 -8.26 -27.87 -30.92
C ASP A 243 -8.19 -29.41 -31.11
N GLN A 244 -8.34 -30.08 -29.95
CA GLN A 244 -8.92 -31.39 -29.59
C GLN A 244 -9.38 -32.39 -30.68
N ASN A 245 -8.90 -33.65 -30.62
CA ASN A 245 -9.61 -34.85 -30.11
C ASN A 245 -9.07 -36.20 -30.66
N THR A 246 -8.96 -37.21 -29.77
CA THR A 246 -8.97 -38.69 -29.97
C THR A 246 -7.78 -39.47 -30.60
N ALA A 247 -7.05 -40.17 -29.71
CA ALA A 247 -6.72 -41.62 -29.66
C ALA A 247 -6.02 -42.40 -30.82
N GLN A 248 -5.04 -43.21 -30.37
CA GLN A 248 -4.55 -44.54 -30.83
C GLN A 248 -3.29 -44.70 -31.72
N GLN A 249 -2.21 -45.16 -31.06
CA GLN A 249 -1.29 -46.31 -31.33
C GLN A 249 -0.63 -46.46 -32.72
N GLU A 250 0.69 -46.23 -32.83
CA GLU A 250 1.85 -47.18 -32.88
C GLU A 250 2.09 -47.89 -34.24
N PRO A 251 3.27 -48.47 -34.58
CA PRO A 251 4.70 -48.22 -34.23
C PRO A 251 5.65 -48.33 -35.48
N THR A 252 6.96 -48.09 -35.34
CA THR A 252 8.11 -49.00 -35.70
C THR A 252 9.48 -48.31 -35.91
N GLN A 253 10.44 -48.73 -35.08
CA GLN A 253 11.84 -49.21 -35.34
C GLN A 253 12.73 -48.48 -36.38
N GLY A 254 14.00 -48.14 -36.13
CA GLY A 254 14.91 -48.33 -34.99
C GLY A 254 16.37 -48.12 -35.45
N GLU A 255 17.28 -47.74 -34.55
CA GLU A 255 18.68 -48.23 -34.49
C GLU A 255 19.39 -47.75 -33.21
N ALA A 256 20.13 -48.66 -32.58
CA ALA A 256 20.91 -48.44 -31.36
C ALA A 256 22.24 -47.74 -31.64
N PRO A 257 22.92 -47.22 -30.60
CA PRO A 257 24.22 -47.85 -30.32
C PRO A 257 24.54 -48.06 -28.82
N ALA A 258 25.20 -49.21 -28.60
CA ALA A 258 26.33 -49.50 -27.72
C ALA A 258 26.33 -49.06 -26.23
N ILE A 259 26.44 -50.09 -25.38
CA ILE A 259 26.62 -50.05 -23.93
C ILE A 259 28.09 -49.76 -23.57
N THR A 260 28.33 -48.88 -22.59
CA THR A 260 29.47 -49.03 -21.67
C THR A 260 29.08 -48.51 -20.29
N GLN A 261 29.15 -49.42 -19.30
CA GLN A 261 29.20 -49.19 -17.85
C GLN A 261 28.02 -48.46 -17.17
N GLU A 262 27.15 -49.21 -16.48
CA GLU A 262 26.77 -48.91 -15.09
C GLU A 262 26.13 -50.13 -14.42
N ARG A 263 26.77 -50.62 -13.35
CA ARG A 263 26.44 -51.87 -12.64
C ARG A 263 25.21 -51.75 -11.72
N GLY A 264 24.66 -50.54 -11.53
CA GLY A 264 23.51 -50.24 -10.67
C GLY A 264 22.16 -50.13 -11.39
N ASN A 265 22.15 -49.90 -12.71
CA ASN A 265 20.91 -49.59 -13.44
C ASN A 265 20.05 -50.83 -13.76
N LEU A 266 20.58 -52.04 -13.61
CA LEU A 266 19.80 -53.25 -13.89
C LEU A 266 18.76 -53.54 -12.80
N LEU A 267 19.08 -53.29 -11.53
CA LEU A 267 18.15 -53.47 -10.40
C LEU A 267 17.08 -52.36 -10.35
N ALA A 268 17.45 -51.12 -10.68
CA ALA A 268 16.50 -50.02 -10.85
C ALA A 268 15.53 -50.27 -12.03
N TYR A 269 16.01 -50.90 -13.11
CA TYR A 269 15.17 -51.33 -14.22
C TYR A 269 14.13 -52.38 -13.79
N LEU A 270 14.40 -53.23 -12.78
CA LEU A 270 13.43 -54.20 -12.25
C LEU A 270 12.29 -53.55 -11.48
N GLN A 271 12.54 -52.45 -10.77
CA GLN A 271 11.47 -51.72 -10.05
C GLN A 271 10.39 -51.21 -11.02
N ASN A 272 10.76 -50.95 -12.26
CA ASN A 272 9.86 -50.45 -13.31
C ASN A 272 9.19 -51.56 -14.13
N LEU A 273 9.50 -52.84 -13.88
CA LEU A 273 8.83 -53.95 -14.57
C LEU A 273 7.49 -54.27 -13.88
N PRO A 274 6.36 -54.32 -14.61
CA PRO A 274 5.05 -54.61 -14.03
C PRO A 274 4.94 -56.03 -13.45
N GLU A 275 5.76 -56.99 -13.93
CA GLU A 275 5.85 -58.33 -13.33
C GLU A 275 6.45 -58.30 -11.92
N PHE A 276 7.37 -57.36 -11.63
CA PHE A 276 8.00 -57.24 -10.32
C PHE A 276 7.03 -56.71 -9.26
N GLN A 277 6.07 -55.87 -9.67
CA GLN A 277 5.00 -55.37 -8.80
C GLN A 277 4.01 -56.48 -8.42
N GLN A 278 3.66 -57.38 -9.34
CA GLN A 278 2.81 -58.55 -9.04
C GLN A 278 3.47 -59.52 -8.06
N ILE A 279 4.80 -59.69 -8.16
CA ILE A 279 5.57 -60.51 -7.22
C ILE A 279 5.54 -59.90 -5.82
N ARG A 280 5.68 -58.57 -5.72
CA ARG A 280 5.57 -57.85 -4.44
C ARG A 280 4.21 -58.04 -3.78
N GLU A 281 3.11 -57.96 -4.54
CA GLU A 281 1.76 -58.23 -4.03
C GLU A 281 1.58 -59.68 -3.56
N LEU A 282 2.12 -60.64 -4.31
CA LEU A 282 2.04 -62.06 -3.94
C LEU A 282 2.80 -62.35 -2.62
N ILE A 283 3.96 -61.71 -2.43
CA ILE A 283 4.78 -61.85 -1.23
C ILE A 283 4.08 -61.27 0.00
N LEU A 284 3.39 -60.13 -0.14
CA LEU A 284 2.57 -59.55 0.94
C LEU A 284 1.44 -60.50 1.37
N SER A 285 0.88 -61.26 0.43
CA SER A 285 -0.19 -62.23 0.74
C SER A 285 0.33 -63.53 1.36
N ASN A 286 1.55 -63.97 1.02
CA ASN A 286 2.07 -65.28 1.40
C ASN A 286 3.60 -65.26 1.57
N PRO A 287 4.11 -65.04 2.80
CA PRO A 287 5.54 -64.91 3.06
C PRO A 287 6.34 -66.21 2.86
N GLU A 288 5.72 -67.39 2.89
CA GLU A 288 6.41 -68.66 2.61
C GLU A 288 6.62 -68.94 1.10
N SER A 289 6.00 -68.15 0.22
CA SER A 289 6.07 -68.37 -1.24
C SER A 289 7.39 -67.92 -1.88
N ILE A 290 8.27 -67.25 -1.13
CA ILE A 290 9.57 -66.72 -1.59
C ILE A 290 10.42 -67.82 -2.26
N HIS A 291 10.42 -69.03 -1.70
CA HIS A 291 11.18 -70.15 -2.25
C HIS A 291 10.66 -70.61 -3.63
N SER A 292 9.35 -70.55 -3.85
CA SER A 292 8.72 -70.91 -5.13
C SER A 292 8.93 -69.85 -6.21
N VAL A 293 9.03 -68.58 -5.79
CA VAL A 293 9.28 -67.44 -6.68
C VAL A 293 10.73 -67.43 -7.18
N ILE A 294 11.70 -67.75 -6.32
CA ILE A 294 13.11 -67.91 -6.72
C ILE A 294 13.27 -69.04 -7.74
N GLN A 295 12.52 -70.15 -7.61
CA GLN A 295 12.54 -71.24 -8.59
C GLN A 295 11.90 -70.88 -9.95
N ARG A 296 10.91 -69.98 -9.98
CA ARG A 296 10.34 -69.49 -11.25
C ARG A 296 11.25 -68.45 -11.92
N LEU A 297 11.88 -67.60 -11.11
CA LEU A 297 12.87 -66.63 -11.58
C LEU A 297 14.11 -67.33 -12.15
N SER A 298 14.55 -68.45 -11.56
CA SER A 298 15.70 -69.21 -12.08
C SER A 298 15.47 -69.77 -13.48
N HIS A 299 14.24 -70.21 -13.80
CA HIS A 299 13.89 -70.71 -15.13
C HIS A 299 13.74 -69.60 -16.17
N THR A 300 13.33 -68.40 -15.74
CA THR A 300 12.96 -67.31 -16.65
C THR A 300 14.14 -66.39 -16.96
N ASN A 301 15.00 -66.10 -15.97
CA ASN A 301 16.16 -65.23 -16.14
C ASN A 301 17.37 -65.74 -15.33
N PRO A 302 18.24 -66.57 -15.93
CA PRO A 302 19.39 -67.15 -15.23
C PRO A 302 20.47 -66.11 -14.86
N GLN A 303 20.55 -64.98 -15.55
CA GLN A 303 21.51 -63.91 -15.25
C GLN A 303 21.14 -63.09 -14.00
N LEU A 304 19.84 -62.96 -13.71
CA LEU A 304 19.35 -62.31 -12.49
C LEU A 304 19.63 -63.16 -11.25
N LEU A 305 19.59 -64.49 -11.39
CA LEU A 305 19.88 -65.42 -10.31
C LEU A 305 21.33 -65.28 -9.81
N GLU A 306 22.27 -65.03 -10.73
CA GLU A 306 23.68 -64.82 -10.36
C GLU A 306 23.88 -63.53 -9.58
N GLN A 307 23.11 -62.48 -9.88
CA GLN A 307 23.14 -61.21 -9.16
C GLN A 307 22.40 -61.28 -7.82
N ILE A 308 21.28 -61.99 -7.74
CA ILE A 308 20.54 -62.24 -6.49
C ILE A 308 21.40 -63.07 -5.52
N ASN A 309 22.13 -64.07 -6.02
CA ASN A 309 23.06 -64.84 -5.18
C ASN A 309 24.25 -64.01 -4.69
N GLN A 310 24.66 -62.99 -5.44
CA GLN A 310 25.76 -62.11 -5.03
C GLN A 310 25.31 -61.12 -3.95
N ASN A 311 24.09 -60.59 -4.03
CA ASN A 311 23.54 -59.64 -3.05
C ASN A 311 22.08 -60.00 -2.67
N PRO A 312 21.87 -61.02 -1.81
CA PRO A 312 20.53 -61.44 -1.42
C PRO A 312 19.80 -60.40 -0.55
N ASN A 313 20.55 -59.62 0.23
CA ASN A 313 19.98 -58.63 1.17
C ASN A 313 19.43 -57.40 0.45
N ASP A 314 20.13 -56.89 -0.57
CA ASP A 314 19.64 -55.75 -1.38
C ASP A 314 18.34 -56.10 -2.11
N PHE A 315 18.18 -57.37 -2.52
CA PHE A 315 16.94 -57.85 -3.13
C PHE A 315 15.79 -57.91 -2.13
N ILE A 316 16.06 -58.30 -0.88
CA ILE A 316 15.07 -58.30 0.20
C ILE A 316 14.66 -56.87 0.54
N ASP A 317 15.62 -55.96 0.65
CA ASP A 317 15.36 -54.54 0.95
C ASP A 317 14.54 -53.88 -0.16
N LEU A 318 14.78 -54.23 -1.42
CA LEU A 318 14.01 -53.73 -2.57
C LEU A 318 12.58 -54.28 -2.64
N LEU A 319 12.34 -55.48 -2.08
CA LEU A 319 11.00 -56.05 -1.94
C LEU A 319 10.23 -55.42 -0.75
N THR A 320 10.94 -54.94 0.27
CA THR A 320 10.37 -54.30 1.47
C THR A 320 10.37 -52.77 1.42
N GLN A 321 10.99 -52.14 0.42
CA GLN A 321 11.20 -50.68 0.27
C GLN A 321 9.95 -49.79 0.16
N GLY A 322 8.77 -50.28 0.53
CA GLY A 322 7.62 -49.41 0.79
C GLY A 322 6.66 -49.98 1.82
N THR A 323 7.21 -50.62 2.86
CA THR A 323 6.51 -50.92 4.10
C THR A 323 7.13 -50.13 5.24
N ASP A 324 6.88 -48.83 5.31
CA ASP A 324 7.10 -48.03 6.52
C ASP A 324 5.96 -48.31 7.51
N LEU A 325 6.13 -49.35 8.32
CA LEU A 325 5.40 -49.58 9.55
C LEU A 325 6.40 -50.05 10.61
N ALA A 326 7.10 -49.09 11.23
CA ALA A 326 7.84 -49.35 12.46
C ALA A 326 6.84 -49.51 13.62
N GLN A 327 6.77 -50.72 14.18
CA GLN A 327 6.03 -51.01 15.41
C GLN A 327 7.01 -51.60 16.44
N TYR A 328 7.06 -50.94 17.59
CA TYR A 328 7.38 -51.41 18.94
C TYR A 328 8.23 -52.67 19.12
N ASN A 329 9.27 -52.56 19.95
CA ASN A 329 9.52 -53.57 21.00
C ASN A 329 10.06 -52.89 22.28
N GLU A 330 9.29 -53.03 23.35
CA GLU A 330 9.73 -52.85 24.73
C GLU A 330 10.66 -54.01 25.12
N SER A 331 11.90 -53.72 25.53
CA SER A 331 12.50 -54.15 26.82
C SER A 331 14.02 -54.09 26.78
N GLY A 332 14.58 -53.20 27.60
CA GLY A 332 15.74 -53.48 28.45
C GLY A 332 17.12 -53.73 27.85
N GLU A 333 18.01 -52.76 28.12
CA GLU A 333 19.48 -52.84 28.26
C GLU A 333 20.35 -52.52 27.04
N LEU A 334 21.28 -51.59 27.32
CA LEU A 334 22.20 -50.85 26.46
C LEU A 334 23.37 -51.73 26.02
N GLU A 335 23.82 -51.58 24.77
CA GLU A 335 25.20 -51.21 24.40
C GLU A 335 25.39 -51.28 22.86
N GLY A 336 25.92 -50.20 22.30
CA GLY A 336 26.35 -50.12 20.90
C GLY A 336 25.90 -48.83 20.22
N GLU A 337 26.71 -47.77 20.32
CA GLU A 337 26.52 -46.58 19.49
C GLU A 337 26.76 -46.89 18.01
N PRO A 338 25.95 -46.29 17.12
CA PRO A 338 26.48 -45.80 15.87
C PRO A 338 26.25 -44.28 15.74
N GLU A 339 27.38 -43.62 15.54
CA GLU A 339 27.63 -42.35 14.87
C GLU A 339 26.42 -41.61 14.27
N GLN A 340 26.17 -40.43 14.86
CA GLN A 340 25.88 -39.13 14.23
C GLN A 340 25.44 -39.16 12.75
N ASP A 341 24.13 -39.21 12.53
CA ASP A 341 23.44 -38.25 11.66
C ASP A 341 21.98 -38.18 12.11
N ALA A 342 21.78 -37.55 13.28
CA ALA A 342 20.47 -37.03 13.65
C ALA A 342 20.15 -35.90 12.66
N GLN A 343 19.51 -36.25 11.55
CA GLN A 343 18.64 -35.30 10.86
C GLN A 343 17.70 -34.77 11.94
N ASN A 344 17.94 -33.54 12.37
CA ASN A 344 17.08 -32.82 13.29
C ASN A 344 15.72 -32.64 12.60
N TYR A 345 14.86 -33.64 12.68
CA TYR A 345 13.44 -33.49 12.42
C TYR A 345 12.91 -32.62 13.54
N VAL A 346 12.90 -31.31 13.30
CA VAL A 346 12.15 -30.37 14.12
C VAL A 346 10.69 -30.80 13.99
N SER A 347 10.08 -31.22 15.11
CA SER A 347 8.64 -31.48 15.14
C SER A 347 7.95 -30.13 15.06
N VAL A 348 7.62 -29.74 13.83
CA VAL A 348 6.96 -28.48 13.55
C VAL A 348 5.51 -28.59 14.03
N LEU A 349 5.10 -27.70 14.93
CA LEU A 349 3.69 -27.60 15.34
C LEU A 349 2.82 -27.27 14.11
N PRO A 350 1.53 -27.64 14.08
CA PRO A 350 0.64 -27.26 12.97
C PRO A 350 0.64 -25.75 12.67
N GLU A 351 0.73 -24.92 13.70
CA GLU A 351 0.84 -23.46 13.59
C GLU A 351 2.19 -23.01 12.97
N GLU A 352 3.28 -23.72 13.29
CA GLU A 352 4.59 -23.46 12.69
C GLU A 352 4.67 -23.96 11.24
N LEU A 353 3.95 -25.01 10.89
CA LEU A 353 3.81 -25.51 9.51
C LEU A 353 3.06 -24.48 8.66
N GLU A 354 1.96 -23.93 9.17
CA GLU A 354 1.24 -22.83 8.53
C GLU A 354 2.14 -21.59 8.38
N ALA A 355 2.95 -21.25 9.39
CA ALA A 355 3.88 -20.13 9.32
C ALA A 355 5.01 -20.34 8.31
N ILE A 356 5.52 -21.57 8.17
CA ILE A 356 6.53 -21.94 7.17
C ILE A 356 5.92 -21.91 5.77
N GLU A 357 4.70 -22.42 5.60
CA GLU A 357 3.98 -22.42 4.32
C GLU A 357 3.62 -21.01 3.86
N ARG A 358 3.29 -20.11 4.81
CA ARG A 358 3.02 -18.68 4.55
C ARG A 358 4.27 -17.88 4.20
N GLY A 359 5.46 -18.42 4.47
CA GLY A 359 6.74 -17.74 4.32
C GLY A 359 6.99 -16.68 5.40
N PRO A 360 8.22 -16.12 5.47
CA PRO A 360 8.54 -15.08 6.45
C PRO A 360 7.65 -13.87 6.21
N VAL A 361 7.05 -13.30 7.25
CA VAL A 361 6.34 -12.01 7.14
C VAL A 361 7.32 -10.86 7.23
N GLY A 362 7.13 -9.82 6.41
CA GLY A 362 7.96 -8.62 6.47
C GLY A 362 8.03 -7.87 5.14
N ARG A 363 8.78 -6.76 5.14
CA ARG A 363 8.86 -5.81 4.02
C ARG A 363 9.21 -6.44 2.67
N GLN A 364 10.04 -7.48 2.67
CA GLN A 364 10.53 -8.16 1.46
C GLN A 364 9.66 -9.34 1.04
N ALA A 365 8.82 -9.83 1.94
CA ALA A 365 7.94 -10.94 1.65
C ALA A 365 6.71 -10.45 0.90
N TRP A 366 6.08 -11.33 0.14
CA TRP A 366 4.78 -11.05 -0.46
C TRP A 366 3.74 -11.98 0.14
N ASN A 367 2.73 -11.40 0.78
CA ASN A 367 1.65 -12.16 1.42
C ASN A 367 0.53 -12.60 0.44
N GLY A 368 0.72 -12.42 -0.87
CA GLY A 368 -0.25 -12.77 -1.90
C GLY A 368 -1.40 -11.76 -2.07
N GLN A 369 -1.55 -10.78 -1.17
CA GLN A 369 -2.67 -9.84 -1.20
C GLN A 369 -2.30 -8.52 -1.87
N THR A 370 -3.25 -7.95 -2.62
CA THR A 370 -3.15 -6.62 -3.22
C THR A 370 -4.25 -5.71 -2.69
N VAL A 371 -3.87 -4.54 -2.17
CA VAL A 371 -4.79 -3.58 -1.54
C VAL A 371 -4.72 -2.23 -2.25
N THR A 372 -5.87 -1.69 -2.66
CA THR A 372 -5.95 -0.31 -3.18
C THR A 372 -6.35 0.65 -2.07
N VAL A 373 -5.54 1.67 -1.81
CA VAL A 373 -5.80 2.66 -0.75
C VAL A 373 -6.13 4.02 -1.34
N PHE A 374 -7.42 4.33 -1.48
CA PHE A 374 -7.86 5.67 -1.85
C PHE A 374 -7.65 6.65 -0.70
N GLY A 375 -7.15 7.87 -0.98
CA GLY A 375 -6.81 8.85 0.05
C GLY A 375 -5.47 8.59 0.76
N CYS A 376 -4.61 7.76 0.16
CA CYS A 376 -3.26 7.43 0.63
C CYS A 376 -2.35 8.67 0.83
N SER A 377 -2.53 9.74 0.07
CA SER A 377 -1.74 10.98 0.18
C SER A 377 -2.06 11.82 1.42
N GLY A 378 -3.05 11.41 2.22
CA GLY A 378 -3.51 12.12 3.41
C GLY A 378 -2.77 11.73 4.69
N PHE A 379 -3.25 12.29 5.80
CA PHE A 379 -2.71 12.03 7.14
C PHE A 379 -2.83 10.56 7.55
N LEU A 380 -4.03 9.95 7.51
CA LEU A 380 -4.21 8.54 7.87
C LEU A 380 -3.62 7.58 6.83
N GLY A 381 -3.72 7.95 5.54
CA GLY A 381 -3.32 7.10 4.43
C GLY A 381 -1.88 6.64 4.46
N ARG A 382 -0.94 7.51 4.83
CA ARG A 382 0.48 7.14 4.95
C ARG A 382 0.74 6.07 6.00
N TYR A 383 0.03 6.09 7.13
CA TYR A 383 0.23 5.10 8.20
C TYR A 383 -0.34 3.75 7.78
N VAL A 384 -1.52 3.75 7.16
CA VAL A 384 -2.14 2.52 6.60
C VAL A 384 -1.24 1.90 5.54
N VAL A 385 -0.77 2.69 4.55
CA VAL A 385 0.13 2.20 3.50
C VAL A 385 1.45 1.72 4.09
N SER A 386 2.02 2.43 5.07
CA SER A 386 3.27 2.03 5.71
C SER A 386 3.15 0.70 6.43
N GLN A 387 2.04 0.44 7.12
CA GLN A 387 1.84 -0.83 7.84
C GLN A 387 1.54 -1.99 6.88
N LEU A 388 0.69 -1.77 5.88
CA LEU A 388 0.41 -2.77 4.84
C LEU A 388 1.69 -3.19 4.11
N ALA A 389 2.52 -2.21 3.74
CA ALA A 389 3.79 -2.44 3.06
C ALA A 389 4.84 -3.09 3.98
N ALA A 390 4.84 -2.78 5.27
CA ALA A 390 5.75 -3.41 6.24
C ALA A 390 5.47 -4.90 6.42
N GLU A 391 4.21 -5.34 6.27
CA GLU A 391 3.83 -6.75 6.27
C GLU A 391 4.02 -7.46 4.93
N GLY A 392 4.48 -6.75 3.89
CA GLY A 392 4.69 -7.37 2.57
C GLY A 392 3.43 -7.43 1.70
N THR A 393 2.45 -6.58 1.96
CA THR A 393 1.26 -6.45 1.11
C THR A 393 1.57 -5.58 -0.09
N ARG A 394 1.12 -5.98 -1.29
CA ARG A 394 1.19 -5.09 -2.46
C ARG A 394 0.14 -4.00 -2.32
N VAL A 395 0.54 -2.74 -2.41
CA VAL A 395 -0.34 -1.58 -2.23
C VAL A 395 -0.40 -0.77 -3.51
N ILE A 396 -1.60 -0.65 -4.07
CA ILE A 396 -1.92 0.29 -5.14
C ILE A 396 -2.29 1.62 -4.48
N VAL A 397 -1.59 2.68 -4.89
CA VAL A 397 -1.62 4.00 -4.26
C VAL A 397 -2.19 5.00 -5.28
N PRO A 398 -3.53 5.04 -5.45
CA PRO A 398 -4.17 5.96 -6.37
C PRO A 398 -4.01 7.39 -5.86
N TYR A 399 -3.45 8.28 -6.68
CA TYR A 399 -3.20 9.68 -6.33
C TYR A 399 -3.83 10.64 -7.34
N ARG A 400 -4.09 11.87 -6.88
CA ARG A 400 -4.62 12.95 -7.70
C ARG A 400 -3.67 14.15 -7.64
N GLY A 401 -3.32 14.70 -8.79
CA GLY A 401 -2.43 15.87 -8.89
C GLY A 401 -0.97 15.47 -9.12
N LEU A 402 -0.05 16.02 -8.32
CA LEU A 402 1.39 15.81 -8.53
C LEU A 402 1.86 14.48 -7.93
N THR A 403 2.72 13.78 -8.66
CA THR A 403 3.36 12.53 -8.22
C THR A 403 4.19 12.70 -6.94
N ASP A 404 4.66 13.91 -6.65
CA ASP A 404 5.46 14.21 -5.45
C ASP A 404 4.67 13.98 -4.15
N HIS A 405 3.35 14.13 -4.17
CA HIS A 405 2.50 13.90 -2.99
C HIS A 405 2.52 12.46 -2.47
N VAL A 406 2.78 11.47 -3.34
CA VAL A 406 2.89 10.06 -2.96
C VAL A 406 4.31 9.53 -3.00
N ARG A 407 5.29 10.40 -3.29
CA ARG A 407 6.69 10.01 -3.38
C ARG A 407 7.23 9.43 -2.08
N HIS A 408 6.83 9.98 -0.94
CA HIS A 408 7.25 9.50 0.38
C HIS A 408 6.76 8.07 0.66
N LEU A 409 5.63 7.66 0.07
CA LEU A 409 5.09 6.32 0.23
C LEU A 409 5.93 5.28 -0.51
N LYS A 410 6.57 5.63 -1.63
CA LYS A 410 7.40 4.68 -2.41
C LYS A 410 8.51 4.01 -1.59
N LEU A 411 8.94 4.64 -0.49
CA LEU A 411 10.02 4.15 0.37
C LEU A 411 9.55 3.09 1.38
N THR A 412 8.25 3.04 1.70
CA THR A 412 7.75 2.20 2.81
C THR A 412 7.72 0.72 2.45
N GLY A 413 7.59 0.38 1.17
CA GLY A 413 7.57 -0.99 0.65
C GLY A 413 8.81 -1.32 -0.16
N ASP A 414 8.99 -2.60 -0.45
CA ASP A 414 10.05 -3.05 -1.35
C ASP A 414 9.73 -2.76 -2.82
N LEU A 415 10.68 -3.04 -3.71
CA LEU A 415 10.53 -2.83 -5.15
C LEU A 415 9.27 -3.54 -5.68
N GLY A 416 8.45 -2.80 -6.42
CA GLY A 416 7.21 -3.34 -7.00
C GLY A 416 6.06 -3.55 -6.00
N MET A 417 6.25 -3.31 -4.70
CA MET A 417 5.17 -3.43 -3.71
C MET A 417 4.26 -2.21 -3.69
N ILE A 418 4.78 -1.03 -3.97
CA ILE A 418 4.02 0.22 -3.94
C ILE A 418 3.88 0.76 -5.36
N ILE A 419 2.64 0.74 -5.87
CA ILE A 419 2.33 1.08 -7.25
C ILE A 419 1.46 2.35 -7.26
N PRO A 420 2.04 3.53 -7.50
CA PRO A 420 1.26 4.75 -7.62
C PRO A 420 0.57 4.82 -8.98
N LEU A 421 -0.75 5.04 -8.98
CA LEU A 421 -1.55 5.23 -10.19
C LEU A 421 -2.28 6.57 -10.13
N GLU A 422 -2.34 7.29 -11.24
CA GLU A 422 -3.10 8.53 -11.30
C GLU A 422 -4.58 8.24 -11.52
N PHE A 423 -5.46 8.93 -10.80
CA PHE A 423 -6.91 8.81 -11.00
C PHE A 423 -7.67 10.11 -10.75
N ASP A 424 -8.81 10.23 -11.42
CA ASP A 424 -9.87 11.18 -11.09
C ASP A 424 -11.16 10.42 -10.75
N THR A 425 -11.75 10.75 -9.60
CA THR A 425 -13.08 10.32 -9.13
C THR A 425 -14.21 10.50 -10.14
N ARG A 426 -14.05 11.42 -11.11
CA ARG A 426 -15.05 11.70 -12.13
C ARG A 426 -15.07 10.66 -13.25
N ILE A 427 -13.96 9.96 -13.46
CA ILE A 427 -13.71 9.06 -14.58
C ILE A 427 -13.75 7.61 -14.06
N SER A 428 -14.80 6.86 -14.42
CA SER A 428 -15.00 5.49 -13.93
C SER A 428 -13.93 4.51 -14.42
N SER A 429 -13.45 4.65 -15.65
CA SER A 429 -12.43 3.75 -16.21
C SER A 429 -11.11 3.77 -15.43
N GLN A 430 -10.71 4.93 -14.91
CA GLN A 430 -9.51 5.06 -14.07
C GLN A 430 -9.70 4.42 -12.69
N LEU A 431 -10.92 4.51 -12.14
CA LEU A 431 -11.27 3.82 -10.89
C LEU A 431 -11.25 2.30 -11.08
N GLU A 432 -11.77 1.80 -12.20
CA GLU A 432 -11.71 0.38 -12.59
C GLU A 432 -10.26 -0.09 -12.71
N GLU A 433 -9.40 0.65 -13.41
CA GLU A 433 -7.98 0.34 -13.56
C GLU A 433 -7.26 0.25 -12.20
N CYS A 434 -7.56 1.16 -11.27
CA CYS A 434 -6.98 1.16 -9.92
C CYS A 434 -7.44 -0.02 -9.05
N MET A 435 -8.54 -0.68 -9.40
CA MET A 435 -9.15 -1.77 -8.62
C MET A 435 -9.06 -3.14 -9.30
N ALA A 436 -8.69 -3.21 -10.57
CA ALA A 436 -8.76 -4.41 -11.41
C ALA A 436 -8.07 -5.65 -10.82
N ASN A 437 -7.01 -5.47 -10.03
CA ASN A 437 -6.22 -6.55 -9.44
C ASN A 437 -6.19 -6.49 -7.90
N SER A 438 -7.24 -5.96 -7.28
CA SER A 438 -7.25 -5.67 -5.84
C SER A 438 -8.20 -6.60 -5.09
N ASP A 439 -7.66 -7.28 -4.07
CA ASP A 439 -8.45 -8.15 -3.18
C ASP A 439 -9.23 -7.32 -2.16
N MET A 440 -8.66 -6.18 -1.76
CA MET A 440 -9.26 -5.26 -0.79
C MET A 440 -9.11 -3.82 -1.24
N VAL A 441 -10.16 -3.03 -1.01
CA VAL A 441 -10.16 -1.58 -1.26
C VAL A 441 -10.43 -0.85 0.04
N ILE A 442 -9.59 0.15 0.35
CA ILE A 442 -9.70 1.01 1.52
C ILE A 442 -9.97 2.44 1.04
N ASN A 443 -11.09 3.01 1.45
CA ASN A 443 -11.47 4.38 1.12
C ASN A 443 -11.25 5.33 2.30
N LEU A 444 -10.24 6.21 2.16
CA LEU A 444 -9.88 7.28 3.09
C LEU A 444 -10.11 8.68 2.49
N ILE A 445 -10.85 8.78 1.38
CA ILE A 445 -11.14 10.07 0.76
C ILE A 445 -12.11 10.85 1.66
N GLY A 446 -11.68 12.03 2.11
CA GLY A 446 -12.52 12.94 2.88
C GLY A 446 -11.88 14.33 3.01
N ARG A 447 -12.73 15.35 3.13
CA ARG A 447 -12.33 16.72 3.44
C ARG A 447 -13.37 17.36 4.35
N ASN A 448 -12.89 18.20 5.28
CA ASN A 448 -13.76 18.88 6.24
C ASN A 448 -14.27 20.24 5.73
N TYR A 449 -13.85 20.65 4.54
CA TYR A 449 -14.21 21.91 3.90
C TYR A 449 -14.43 21.69 2.41
N GLU A 450 -15.19 22.59 1.79
CA GLU A 450 -15.46 22.56 0.36
C GLU A 450 -14.36 23.25 -0.42
N THR A 451 -14.08 22.72 -1.60
CA THR A 451 -13.21 23.39 -2.57
C THR A 451 -14.06 23.92 -3.71
N LYS A 452 -13.54 24.90 -4.46
CA LYS A 452 -14.24 25.45 -5.64
C LYS A 452 -14.72 24.38 -6.63
N ASN A 453 -13.99 23.26 -6.73
CA ASN A 453 -14.23 22.21 -7.71
C ASN A 453 -15.01 21.01 -7.15
N PHE A 454 -15.09 20.85 -5.82
CA PHE A 454 -15.69 19.69 -5.17
C PHE A 454 -16.43 20.12 -3.90
N SER A 455 -17.74 19.84 -3.87
CA SER A 455 -18.61 20.03 -2.71
C SER A 455 -18.48 18.88 -1.70
N LEU A 456 -19.00 19.06 -0.46
CA LEU A 456 -19.02 17.99 0.55
C LEU A 456 -19.83 16.77 0.07
N GLU A 457 -20.91 17.00 -0.67
CA GLU A 457 -21.74 15.91 -1.23
C GLU A 457 -21.00 15.13 -2.31
N ASP A 458 -20.22 15.81 -3.16
CA ASP A 458 -19.41 15.13 -4.18
C ASP A 458 -18.34 14.24 -3.54
N VAL A 459 -17.70 14.72 -2.45
CA VAL A 459 -16.60 14.02 -1.78
C VAL A 459 -17.09 12.90 -0.86
N HIS A 460 -18.16 13.10 -0.09
CA HIS A 460 -18.60 12.12 0.91
C HIS A 460 -19.74 11.21 0.43
N ILE A 461 -20.51 11.60 -0.60
CA ILE A 461 -21.64 10.81 -1.08
C ILE A 461 -21.33 10.22 -2.45
N LYS A 462 -21.10 11.07 -3.47
CA LYS A 462 -20.97 10.60 -4.87
C LYS A 462 -19.69 9.80 -5.08
N THR A 463 -18.57 10.25 -4.52
CA THR A 463 -17.28 9.57 -4.70
C THR A 463 -17.27 8.18 -4.06
N PRO A 464 -17.63 8.00 -2.77
CA PRO A 464 -17.64 6.68 -2.16
C PRO A 464 -18.68 5.75 -2.78
N ALA A 465 -19.83 6.27 -3.19
CA ALA A 465 -20.85 5.47 -3.89
C ALA A 465 -20.31 4.90 -5.21
N ARG A 466 -19.62 5.72 -6.02
CA ARG A 466 -18.98 5.27 -7.27
C ARG A 466 -17.89 4.23 -7.02
N ILE A 467 -17.05 4.44 -6.01
CA ILE A 467 -15.99 3.49 -5.67
C ILE A 467 -16.61 2.15 -5.23
N ALA A 468 -17.67 2.17 -4.41
CA ALA A 468 -18.35 0.97 -3.96
C ALA A 468 -19.05 0.21 -5.12
N GLU A 469 -19.71 0.93 -6.02
CA GLU A 469 -20.32 0.36 -7.23
C GLU A 469 -19.28 -0.34 -8.12
N ILE A 470 -18.17 0.36 -8.41
CA ILE A 470 -17.11 -0.19 -9.25
C ILE A 470 -16.39 -1.34 -8.55
N ALA A 471 -16.10 -1.22 -7.25
CA ALA A 471 -15.49 -2.31 -6.47
C ALA A 471 -16.35 -3.58 -6.50
N ARG A 472 -17.68 -3.44 -6.47
CA ARG A 472 -18.61 -4.55 -6.64
C ARG A 472 -18.54 -5.14 -8.04
N ASN A 473 -18.49 -4.31 -9.08
CA ASN A 473 -18.44 -4.75 -10.49
C ASN A 473 -17.13 -5.50 -10.82
N VAL A 474 -16.01 -5.05 -10.26
CA VAL A 474 -14.70 -5.71 -10.40
C VAL A 474 -14.64 -7.01 -9.58
N GLY A 475 -15.44 -7.13 -8.52
CA GLY A 475 -15.47 -8.30 -7.66
C GLY A 475 -14.45 -8.26 -6.52
N VAL A 476 -14.16 -7.07 -5.98
CA VAL A 476 -13.27 -6.90 -4.82
C VAL A 476 -13.86 -7.63 -3.61
N ALA A 477 -13.05 -8.51 -2.99
CA ALA A 477 -13.50 -9.37 -1.91
C ALA A 477 -13.85 -8.58 -0.64
N ARG A 478 -13.11 -7.51 -0.32
CA ARG A 478 -13.37 -6.68 0.88
C ARG A 478 -13.29 -5.19 0.63
N PHE A 479 -14.27 -4.46 1.16
CA PHE A 479 -14.35 -3.01 1.06
C PHE A 479 -14.37 -2.37 2.45
N VAL A 480 -13.39 -1.52 2.76
CA VAL A 480 -13.33 -0.74 4.00
C VAL A 480 -13.55 0.73 3.70
N HIS A 481 -14.52 1.34 4.39
CA HIS A 481 -14.78 2.77 4.32
C HIS A 481 -14.48 3.44 5.67
N VAL A 482 -13.68 4.50 5.66
CA VAL A 482 -13.38 5.29 6.85
C VAL A 482 -14.24 6.56 6.88
N SER A 483 -15.04 6.70 7.93
CA SER A 483 -15.97 7.80 8.16
C SER A 483 -15.50 8.69 9.34
N HIS A 484 -16.31 8.88 10.38
CA HIS A 484 -15.99 9.66 11.59
C HIS A 484 -16.85 9.22 12.78
N LEU A 485 -16.32 9.32 13.99
CA LEU A 485 -17.07 9.11 15.23
C LEU A 485 -18.13 10.22 15.40
N GLY A 486 -19.41 9.86 15.49
CA GLY A 486 -20.50 10.83 15.52
C GLY A 486 -21.05 11.23 14.14
N ALA A 487 -20.70 10.49 13.07
CA ALA A 487 -21.39 10.58 11.79
C ALA A 487 -22.86 10.14 11.94
N GLN A 488 -23.74 11.11 12.12
CA GLN A 488 -25.19 10.92 12.24
C GLN A 488 -25.94 11.85 11.29
N LEU A 489 -27.10 11.40 10.79
CA LEU A 489 -27.96 12.18 9.89
C LEU A 489 -28.52 13.46 10.55
N ASP A 490 -28.68 13.43 11.88
CA ASP A 490 -29.26 14.51 12.68
C ASP A 490 -28.20 15.48 13.24
N SER A 491 -26.90 15.18 13.09
CA SER A 491 -25.80 16.00 13.65
C SER A 491 -25.84 17.43 13.11
N PRO A 492 -25.62 18.50 13.89
CA PRO A 492 -25.74 19.88 13.39
C PRO A 492 -24.71 20.26 12.31
N SER A 493 -23.58 19.57 12.23
CA SER A 493 -22.54 19.85 11.24
C SER A 493 -22.84 19.23 9.88
N SER A 494 -22.66 19.98 8.79
CA SER A 494 -22.87 19.47 7.43
C SER A 494 -21.89 18.33 7.08
N VAL A 495 -20.66 18.40 7.59
CA VAL A 495 -19.61 17.39 7.36
C VAL A 495 -20.06 16.04 7.92
N LEU A 496 -20.46 15.96 9.20
CA LEU A 496 -20.90 14.70 9.80
C LEU A 496 -22.20 14.18 9.16
N LYS A 497 -23.15 15.06 8.81
CA LYS A 497 -24.34 14.66 8.05
C LYS A 497 -23.98 14.03 6.71
N SER A 498 -23.07 14.64 5.96
CA SER A 498 -22.67 14.17 4.63
C SER A 498 -21.94 12.82 4.70
N LYS A 499 -21.09 12.60 5.72
CA LYS A 499 -20.46 11.31 5.99
C LYS A 499 -21.50 10.24 6.36
N ALA A 500 -22.46 10.55 7.22
CA ALA A 500 -23.54 9.63 7.59
C ALA A 500 -24.41 9.23 6.38
N LYS A 501 -24.71 10.18 5.49
CA LYS A 501 -25.37 9.88 4.20
C LYS A 501 -24.51 8.95 3.35
N GLY A 502 -23.20 9.23 3.24
CA GLY A 502 -22.24 8.41 2.51
C GLY A 502 -22.22 6.96 2.99
N GLU A 503 -22.18 6.74 4.31
CA GLU A 503 -22.26 5.41 4.92
C GLU A 503 -23.52 4.64 4.50
N ALA A 504 -24.67 5.31 4.50
CA ALA A 504 -25.94 4.69 4.10
C ALA A 504 -25.96 4.30 2.61
N PHE A 505 -25.36 5.12 1.74
CA PHE A 505 -25.22 4.79 0.31
C PHE A 505 -24.27 3.62 0.07
N ILE A 506 -23.11 3.61 0.74
CA ILE A 506 -22.14 2.51 0.62
C ILE A 506 -22.78 1.21 1.08
N ARG A 507 -23.52 1.22 2.20
CA ARG A 507 -24.21 0.05 2.71
C ARG A 507 -25.26 -0.50 1.74
N LYS A 508 -25.88 0.37 0.94
CA LYS A 508 -26.84 -0.01 -0.09
C LYS A 508 -26.15 -0.66 -1.30
N GLU A 509 -25.04 -0.09 -1.77
CA GLU A 509 -24.34 -0.59 -2.95
C GLU A 509 -23.49 -1.84 -2.65
N TYR A 510 -22.82 -1.85 -1.49
CA TYR A 510 -21.93 -2.92 -1.02
C TYR A 510 -22.31 -3.29 0.44
N PRO A 511 -23.23 -4.24 0.66
CA PRO A 511 -23.73 -4.60 2.00
C PRO A 511 -22.65 -5.11 2.96
N ASP A 512 -21.68 -5.86 2.43
CA ASP A 512 -20.57 -6.47 3.17
C ASP A 512 -19.44 -5.48 3.49
N ALA A 513 -19.67 -4.18 3.29
CA ALA A 513 -18.68 -3.14 3.52
C ALA A 513 -18.43 -2.97 5.02
N THR A 514 -17.16 -2.99 5.39
CA THR A 514 -16.74 -2.66 6.75
C THR A 514 -16.65 -1.14 6.88
N ILE A 515 -17.39 -0.57 7.84
CA ILE A 515 -17.39 0.88 8.08
C ILE A 515 -16.58 1.16 9.35
N VAL A 516 -15.55 1.97 9.24
CA VAL A 516 -14.69 2.37 10.37
C VAL A 516 -14.97 3.83 10.71
N ARG A 517 -15.38 4.08 11.94
CA ARG A 517 -15.68 5.40 12.50
C ARG A 517 -14.62 5.75 13.55
N PRO A 518 -13.46 6.28 13.13
CA PRO A 518 -12.45 6.73 14.08
C PRO A 518 -12.89 8.04 14.73
N ALA A 519 -12.50 8.21 15.98
CA ALA A 519 -12.53 9.50 16.66
C ALA A 519 -11.54 10.49 16.03
N THR A 520 -11.49 11.72 16.55
CA THR A 520 -10.47 12.68 16.10
C THR A 520 -9.07 12.10 16.27
N LEU A 521 -8.35 11.98 15.16
CA LEU A 521 -7.02 11.39 15.10
C LEU A 521 -5.94 12.41 15.52
N TYR A 522 -4.91 11.95 16.21
CA TYR A 522 -3.69 12.73 16.47
C TYR A 522 -2.42 12.00 16.00
N GLY A 523 -1.36 12.77 15.70
CA GLY A 523 -0.10 12.28 15.13
C GLY A 523 0.77 13.43 14.60
N TYR A 524 1.81 13.12 13.81
CA TYR A 524 2.81 14.12 13.38
C TYR A 524 2.24 15.27 12.53
N GLU A 525 1.12 15.05 11.84
CA GLU A 525 0.55 15.99 10.87
C GLU A 525 -0.93 16.23 11.12
N ASP A 526 -1.34 15.98 12.36
CA ASP A 526 -2.71 16.17 12.76
C ASP A 526 -3.12 17.65 12.75
N ASN A 527 -4.43 17.88 12.77
CA ASN A 527 -5.02 19.20 12.95
C ASN A 527 -5.50 19.41 14.40
N LEU A 528 -5.23 18.48 15.32
CA LEU A 528 -5.61 18.58 16.73
C LEU A 528 -4.47 19.17 17.55
N LEU A 529 -3.37 18.42 17.72
CA LEU A 529 -2.24 18.81 18.57
C LEU A 529 -1.36 19.87 17.89
N ASN A 530 -1.04 19.70 16.61
CA ASN A 530 -0.20 20.66 15.90
C ASN A 530 -0.84 22.03 15.81
N ASN A 531 -2.15 22.12 15.62
CA ASN A 531 -2.86 23.41 15.58
C ASN A 531 -2.73 24.15 16.93
N ILE A 532 -2.83 23.45 18.06
CA ILE A 532 -2.60 24.04 19.38
C ILE A 532 -1.13 24.46 19.54
N GLY A 533 -0.19 23.66 19.04
CA GLY A 533 1.25 23.95 19.06
C GLY A 533 1.64 25.20 18.25
N ILE A 534 1.11 25.33 17.03
CA ILE A 534 1.33 26.49 16.13
C ILE A 534 0.74 27.75 16.75
N PHE A 535 -0.51 27.68 17.21
CA PHE A 535 -1.24 28.83 17.74
C PHE A 535 -1.12 28.98 19.26
N LYS A 536 -0.03 28.49 19.87
CA LYS A 536 0.17 28.52 21.34
C LYS A 536 0.05 29.90 21.98
N SER A 537 0.32 30.97 21.24
CA SER A 537 0.22 32.36 21.71
C SER A 537 -1.19 32.94 21.69
N GLY A 538 -2.15 32.29 21.02
CA GLY A 538 -3.51 32.78 20.87
C GLY A 538 -4.41 31.78 20.14
N PHE A 539 -4.71 30.66 20.80
CA PHE A 539 -5.57 29.61 20.26
C PHE A 539 -7.04 30.01 20.46
N LEU A 540 -7.83 29.94 19.38
CA LEU A 540 -9.25 30.26 19.43
C LEU A 540 -10.05 29.02 19.87
N THR A 541 -10.92 29.20 20.85
CA THR A 541 -11.83 28.14 21.32
C THR A 541 -13.28 28.58 21.16
N VAL A 542 -14.17 27.59 21.11
CA VAL A 542 -15.62 27.77 21.12
C VAL A 542 -16.17 27.16 22.41
N ASP A 543 -17.21 27.76 22.98
CA ASP A 543 -17.91 27.28 24.17
C ASP A 543 -16.99 26.93 25.35
N LYS A 544 -15.94 27.75 25.56
CA LYS A 544 -14.92 27.57 26.62
C LYS A 544 -14.20 26.21 26.57
N ALA A 545 -14.06 25.63 25.37
CA ALA A 545 -13.39 24.35 25.12
C ALA A 545 -13.97 23.19 25.97
N GLN A 546 -15.29 23.18 26.18
CA GLN A 546 -15.96 22.15 26.99
C GLN A 546 -16.35 20.91 26.19
N SER A 547 -16.15 20.89 24.87
CA SER A 547 -16.50 19.74 24.03
C SER A 547 -15.73 18.49 24.44
N LYS A 548 -16.44 17.37 24.54
CA LYS A 548 -15.89 16.06 24.90
C LYS A 548 -15.35 15.36 23.66
N LEU A 549 -14.12 14.88 23.73
CA LEU A 549 -13.39 14.23 22.64
C LEU A 549 -12.77 12.92 23.14
N HIS A 550 -12.65 11.96 22.23
CA HIS A 550 -11.97 10.68 22.47
C HIS A 550 -10.78 10.52 21.52
N PRO A 551 -9.73 11.35 21.63
CA PRO A 551 -8.64 11.38 20.68
C PRO A 551 -7.95 10.03 20.58
N VAL A 552 -7.67 9.59 19.35
CA VAL A 552 -7.05 8.29 19.08
C VAL A 552 -5.78 8.45 18.25
N CYS A 553 -4.76 7.65 18.55
CA CYS A 553 -3.50 7.67 17.81
C CYS A 553 -3.73 7.13 16.39
N VAL A 554 -3.17 7.81 15.40
CA VAL A 554 -3.26 7.39 14.00
C VAL A 554 -2.58 6.04 13.73
N GLU A 555 -1.55 5.69 14.50
CA GLU A 555 -0.83 4.42 14.39
C GLU A 555 -1.75 3.25 14.79
N ASP A 556 -2.57 3.40 15.84
CA ASP A 556 -3.48 2.35 16.30
C ASP A 556 -4.65 2.15 15.34
N VAL A 557 -5.18 3.22 14.74
CA VAL A 557 -6.23 3.12 13.72
C VAL A 557 -5.71 2.44 12.46
N ALA A 558 -4.47 2.73 12.04
CA ALA A 558 -3.84 2.01 10.96
C ALA A 558 -3.70 0.51 11.31
N SER A 559 -3.28 0.19 12.54
CA SER A 559 -3.13 -1.21 13.00
C SER A 559 -4.47 -1.92 13.01
N ALA A 560 -5.55 -1.24 13.43
CA ALA A 560 -6.90 -1.79 13.38
C ALA A 560 -7.35 -2.09 11.95
N ILE A 561 -7.10 -1.21 10.99
CA ILE A 561 -7.42 -1.45 9.57
C ILE A 561 -6.60 -2.64 9.03
N ASN A 562 -5.34 -2.77 9.46
CA ASN A 562 -4.48 -3.87 9.08
C ASN A 562 -4.93 -5.22 9.70
N GLU A 563 -5.41 -5.23 10.94
CA GLU A 563 -6.01 -6.42 11.56
C GLU A 563 -7.37 -6.78 10.95
N MET A 564 -8.17 -5.78 10.58
CA MET A 564 -9.35 -6.00 9.76
C MET A 564 -8.97 -6.65 8.43
N ARG A 565 -7.76 -6.41 7.88
CA ARG A 565 -7.31 -7.07 6.66
C ARG A 565 -7.24 -8.60 6.82
N LYS A 566 -6.78 -9.05 7.97
CA LYS A 566 -6.51 -10.46 8.27
C LYS A 566 -7.79 -11.23 8.64
N ASN A 567 -8.74 -10.54 9.26
CA ASN A 567 -9.92 -11.15 9.85
C ASN A 567 -11.15 -11.08 8.92
N GLU A 568 -11.66 -12.23 8.52
CA GLU A 568 -12.84 -12.34 7.64
C GLU A 568 -14.14 -11.89 8.33
N TRP A 569 -14.26 -12.12 9.64
CA TRP A 569 -15.47 -11.79 10.41
C TRP A 569 -15.80 -10.29 10.41
N THR A 570 -14.86 -9.43 10.04
CA THR A 570 -15.00 -7.97 10.02
C THR A 570 -15.87 -7.45 8.87
N ALA A 571 -16.17 -8.29 7.88
CA ALA A 571 -17.03 -7.96 6.75
C ALA A 571 -18.43 -7.56 7.22
N GLY A 572 -18.98 -6.48 6.63
CA GLY A 572 -20.32 -5.97 6.94
C GLY A 572 -20.46 -5.32 8.33
N LYS A 573 -19.41 -5.25 9.15
CA LYS A 573 -19.51 -4.69 10.51
C LYS A 573 -19.17 -3.20 10.55
N THR A 574 -19.60 -2.53 11.61
CA THR A 574 -19.24 -1.13 11.89
C THR A 574 -18.33 -1.08 13.10
N PHE A 575 -17.18 -0.42 12.98
CA PHE A 575 -16.18 -0.29 14.04
C PHE A 575 -16.11 1.16 14.51
N GLU A 576 -16.35 1.40 15.78
CA GLU A 576 -16.13 2.71 16.41
C GLU A 576 -14.78 2.66 17.13
N LEU A 577 -13.81 3.38 16.56
CA LEU A 577 -12.43 3.38 17.04
C LEU A 577 -12.18 4.66 17.85
N TYR A 578 -12.28 4.53 19.17
CA TYR A 578 -12.11 5.63 20.12
C TYR A 578 -11.19 5.24 21.29
N SER A 579 -10.60 6.24 21.94
CA SER A 579 -9.83 6.02 23.16
C SER A 579 -10.75 5.77 24.36
N PRO A 580 -10.41 4.83 25.27
CA PRO A 580 -11.20 4.53 26.46
C PRO A 580 -11.28 5.72 27.44
N VAL A 581 -10.30 6.64 27.38
CA VAL A 581 -10.29 7.84 28.22
C VAL A 581 -10.97 8.99 27.48
N GLN A 582 -11.93 9.63 28.15
CA GLN A 582 -12.60 10.82 27.67
C GLN A 582 -11.82 12.07 28.08
N TYR A 583 -11.62 13.00 27.15
CA TYR A 583 -10.99 14.29 27.40
C TYR A 583 -11.92 15.42 27.03
N THR A 584 -11.87 16.53 27.76
CA THR A 584 -12.41 17.79 27.23
C THR A 584 -11.37 18.47 26.34
N GLN A 585 -11.81 19.30 25.40
CA GLN A 585 -10.88 20.10 24.59
C GLN A 585 -9.97 20.97 25.48
N LYS A 586 -10.47 21.44 26.63
CA LYS A 586 -9.67 22.14 27.63
C LYS A 586 -8.59 21.25 28.24
N ASP A 587 -8.88 19.99 28.55
CA ASP A 587 -7.89 19.06 29.09
C ASP A 587 -6.77 18.79 28.07
N ILE A 588 -7.11 18.70 26.78
CA ILE A 588 -6.11 18.56 25.71
C ILE A 588 -5.24 19.81 25.60
N ILE A 589 -5.82 21.01 25.71
CA ILE A 589 -5.05 22.26 25.71
C ILE A 589 -4.13 22.35 26.94
N ASP A 590 -4.63 21.99 28.12
CA ASP A 590 -3.84 21.94 29.35
C ASP A 590 -2.70 20.91 29.22
N LEU A 591 -2.95 19.75 28.61
CA LEU A 591 -1.97 18.71 28.31
C LEU A 591 -0.88 19.23 27.37
N VAL A 592 -1.26 19.83 26.23
CA VAL A 592 -0.29 20.41 25.29
C VAL A 592 0.51 21.52 25.95
N SER A 593 -0.12 22.36 26.79
CA SER A 593 0.56 23.42 27.52
C SER A 593 1.61 22.86 28.50
N ALA A 594 1.28 21.79 29.22
CA ALA A 594 2.21 21.09 30.11
C ALA A 594 3.35 20.43 29.31
N THR A 595 3.02 19.76 28.20
CA THR A 595 4.00 19.13 27.32
C THR A 595 4.96 20.12 26.69
N LEU A 596 4.50 21.30 26.28
CA LEU A 596 5.37 22.32 25.66
C LEU A 596 6.17 23.14 26.69
N MET A 597 5.92 22.98 27.98
CA MET A 597 6.44 23.86 29.05
C MET A 597 6.18 25.35 28.78
N HIS A 598 5.08 25.64 28.08
CA HIS A 598 4.69 26.99 27.70
C HIS A 598 3.19 27.14 27.90
N LYS A 599 2.78 28.23 28.56
CA LYS A 599 1.35 28.50 28.80
C LYS A 599 0.66 28.83 27.49
N VAL A 600 -0.24 27.95 27.03
CA VAL A 600 -1.09 28.20 25.87
C VAL A 600 -2.11 29.27 26.24
N ARG A 601 -2.20 30.34 25.44
CA ARG A 601 -3.20 31.40 25.65
C ARG A 601 -4.43 31.07 24.82
N THR A 602 -5.57 30.90 25.48
CA THR A 602 -6.85 30.61 24.83
C THR A 602 -7.74 31.84 24.82
N PHE A 603 -8.44 32.07 23.70
CA PHE A 603 -9.45 33.11 23.55
C PHE A 603 -10.77 32.46 23.15
N ASP A 604 -11.79 32.62 23.99
CA ASP A 604 -13.11 32.08 23.73
C ASP A 604 -13.90 33.03 22.83
N VAL A 605 -14.37 32.52 21.69
CA VAL A 605 -15.10 33.28 20.68
C VAL A 605 -16.47 32.65 20.46
N PRO A 606 -17.57 33.43 20.44
CA PRO A 606 -18.89 32.90 20.14
C PRO A 606 -18.92 32.21 18.77
N LYS A 607 -19.53 31.01 18.71
CA LYS A 607 -19.59 30.17 17.51
C LYS A 607 -20.09 30.92 16.27
N GLY A 608 -21.11 31.76 16.41
CA GLY A 608 -21.67 32.55 15.30
C GLY A 608 -20.68 33.54 14.69
N LEU A 609 -19.86 34.20 15.51
CA LEU A 609 -18.84 35.13 15.04
C LEU A 609 -17.71 34.38 14.34
N LEU A 610 -17.25 33.27 14.92
CA LEU A 610 -16.21 32.44 14.32
C LEU A 610 -16.67 31.82 13.00
N ARG A 611 -17.94 31.41 12.91
CA ARG A 611 -18.56 30.91 11.67
C ARG A 611 -18.61 31.98 10.58
N PHE A 612 -18.89 33.23 10.93
CA PHE A 612 -18.85 34.34 9.99
C PHE A 612 -17.42 34.60 9.47
N TYR A 613 -16.42 34.59 10.37
CA TYR A 613 -15.02 34.64 9.96
C TYR A 613 -14.66 33.47 9.03
N GLY A 614 -15.04 32.25 9.38
CA GLY A 614 -14.83 31.06 8.54
C GLY A 614 -15.39 31.21 7.13
N LYS A 615 -16.62 31.76 6.98
CA LYS A 615 -17.21 32.02 5.65
C LYS A 615 -16.42 33.02 4.80
N ILE A 616 -15.82 34.02 5.42
CA ILE A 616 -14.96 34.98 4.71
C ILE A 616 -13.68 34.28 4.25
N PHE A 617 -13.10 33.43 5.11
CA PHE A 617 -11.91 32.65 4.77
C PHE A 617 -12.16 31.57 3.71
N ASP A 618 -13.35 30.97 3.68
CA ASP A 618 -13.78 29.99 2.65
C ASP A 618 -13.76 30.59 1.22
N MET A 619 -13.83 31.92 1.09
CA MET A 619 -13.72 32.60 -0.21
C MET A 619 -12.28 32.68 -0.72
N PHE A 620 -11.29 32.59 0.17
CA PHE A 620 -9.88 32.65 -0.21
C PHE A 620 -9.36 31.26 -0.62
N PRO A 621 -8.36 31.21 -1.52
CA PRO A 621 -7.80 29.94 -1.98
C PRO A 621 -6.93 29.23 -0.93
N PHE A 622 -6.55 29.90 0.15
CA PHE A 622 -5.75 29.35 1.24
C PHE A 622 -6.64 29.01 2.44
N HIS A 623 -6.49 27.79 2.97
CA HIS A 623 -7.32 27.30 4.07
C HIS A 623 -6.58 27.38 5.41
N PHE A 624 -7.22 28.02 6.40
CA PHE A 624 -6.78 28.00 7.80
C PHE A 624 -7.91 27.51 8.72
N THR A 625 -9.13 28.00 8.53
CA THR A 625 -10.32 27.57 9.26
C THR A 625 -11.54 27.83 8.40
N SER A 626 -12.37 26.81 8.20
CA SER A 626 -13.60 26.90 7.41
C SER A 626 -14.84 27.07 8.29
N SER A 627 -15.91 27.59 7.71
CA SER A 627 -17.21 27.63 8.40
C SER A 627 -17.72 26.23 8.78
N TYR A 628 -17.37 25.21 7.98
CA TYR A 628 -17.72 23.81 8.20
C TYR A 628 -16.98 23.17 9.38
N GLU A 629 -15.68 23.47 9.52
CA GLU A 629 -14.90 23.03 10.69
C GLU A 629 -15.39 23.71 11.97
N VAL A 630 -15.78 24.98 11.92
CA VAL A 630 -16.38 25.68 13.06
C VAL A 630 -17.70 25.05 13.49
N ASP A 631 -18.48 24.52 12.54
CA ASP A 631 -19.71 23.80 12.87
C ASP A 631 -19.42 22.49 13.62
N MET A 632 -18.27 21.84 13.36
CA MET A 632 -17.76 20.70 14.13
C MET A 632 -17.19 21.12 15.50
N MET A 633 -16.59 22.30 15.62
CA MET A 633 -16.12 22.81 16.91
C MET A 633 -17.28 22.95 17.90
N GLY A 634 -17.07 22.48 19.12
CA GLY A 634 -18.09 22.49 20.18
C GLY A 634 -19.07 21.31 20.15
N LEU A 635 -18.92 20.36 19.21
CA LEU A 635 -19.68 19.10 19.25
C LEU A 635 -18.96 18.06 20.09
N ASP A 636 -19.75 17.28 20.83
CA ASP A 636 -19.23 16.15 21.60
C ASP A 636 -19.09 14.93 20.70
N GLU A 637 -17.92 14.30 20.72
CA GLU A 637 -17.66 13.02 20.07
C GLU A 637 -17.98 11.89 21.05
N LEU A 638 -19.25 11.50 21.15
CA LEU A 638 -19.67 10.40 22.01
C LEU A 638 -19.79 9.10 21.20
N PRO A 639 -19.34 7.96 21.75
CA PRO A 639 -19.64 6.65 21.20
C PRO A 639 -21.15 6.43 21.06
N SER A 640 -21.56 5.64 20.07
CA SER A 640 -22.97 5.31 19.89
C SER A 640 -23.44 4.40 21.03
N GLU A 641 -24.29 4.92 21.92
CA GLU A 641 -24.92 4.14 23.01
C GLU A 641 -26.03 3.19 22.52
N ASN A 642 -26.31 3.14 21.21
CA ASN A 642 -27.46 2.39 20.69
C ASN A 642 -27.24 0.87 20.82
N PRO A 643 -28.04 0.15 21.63
CA PRO A 643 -27.89 -1.29 21.84
C PRO A 643 -28.34 -2.16 20.65
N ASN A 644 -28.87 -1.54 19.58
CA ASN A 644 -29.42 -2.23 18.41
C ASN A 644 -28.45 -2.29 17.22
N PHE A 645 -27.26 -1.70 17.32
CA PHE A 645 -26.25 -1.78 16.26
C PHE A 645 -25.11 -2.71 16.68
N ASP A 646 -24.73 -3.61 15.76
CA ASP A 646 -23.54 -4.47 15.82
C ASP A 646 -22.29 -3.59 15.67
N VAL A 647 -21.98 -2.79 16.71
CA VAL A 647 -20.84 -1.87 16.77
C VAL A 647 -19.71 -2.51 17.55
N TYR A 648 -18.54 -2.57 16.92
CA TYR A 648 -17.33 -3.18 17.47
C TYR A 648 -16.30 -2.10 17.81
N THR A 649 -15.42 -2.41 18.75
CA THR A 649 -14.42 -1.48 19.31
C THR A 649 -13.00 -2.03 19.11
N PHE A 650 -11.99 -1.31 19.60
CA PHE A 650 -10.61 -1.79 19.61
C PHE A 650 -10.43 -3.12 20.37
N GLN A 651 -11.19 -3.33 21.44
CA GLN A 651 -11.09 -4.55 22.26
C GLN A 651 -11.49 -5.80 21.47
N ASP A 652 -12.49 -5.68 20.59
CA ASP A 652 -12.96 -6.79 19.75
C ASP A 652 -11.93 -7.19 18.68
N LEU A 653 -11.01 -6.29 18.33
CA LEU A 653 -9.88 -6.55 17.44
C LEU A 653 -8.64 -7.05 18.18
N GLY A 654 -8.68 -7.15 19.51
CA GLY A 654 -7.52 -7.53 20.33
C GLY A 654 -6.45 -6.43 20.42
N LEU A 655 -6.82 -5.17 20.15
CA LEU A 655 -5.90 -4.03 20.19
C LEU A 655 -6.20 -3.14 21.40
N GLU A 656 -5.15 -2.69 22.07
CA GLU A 656 -5.24 -1.67 23.12
C GLU A 656 -4.74 -0.33 22.59
N PRO A 657 -5.59 0.71 22.51
CA PRO A 657 -5.18 2.00 21.99
C PRO A 657 -4.23 2.72 22.96
N GLN A 658 -3.26 3.43 22.41
CA GLN A 658 -2.29 4.20 23.17
C GLN A 658 -2.95 5.44 23.80
N GLN A 659 -2.49 5.77 25.01
CA GLN A 659 -2.90 6.99 25.70
C GLN A 659 -2.19 8.22 25.14
N ILE A 660 -2.91 9.35 25.10
CA ILE A 660 -2.40 10.61 24.54
C ILE A 660 -1.28 11.19 25.40
N GLU A 661 -1.32 11.03 26.72
CA GLU A 661 -0.32 11.53 27.66
C GLU A 661 1.07 10.93 27.40
N ALA A 662 1.11 9.64 27.07
CA ALA A 662 2.36 8.92 26.82
C ALA A 662 2.97 9.26 25.46
N THR A 663 2.13 9.58 24.47
CA THR A 663 2.53 9.66 23.06
C THR A 663 2.62 11.10 22.55
N ALA A 664 1.91 12.06 23.15
CA ALA A 664 1.83 13.44 22.66
C ALA A 664 3.21 14.07 22.44
N LEU A 665 4.17 13.87 23.36
CA LEU A 665 5.51 14.46 23.24
C LEU A 665 6.20 14.09 21.92
N LYS A 666 6.03 12.85 21.43
CA LYS A 666 6.63 12.40 20.18
C LYS A 666 6.24 13.30 19.01
N PHE A 667 4.99 13.78 19.01
CA PHE A 667 4.40 14.55 17.90
C PHE A 667 4.62 16.05 18.00
N ILE A 668 4.62 16.63 19.22
CA ILE A 668 4.72 18.10 19.41
C ILE A 668 6.08 18.58 19.91
N ARG A 669 7.10 17.71 19.96
CA ARG A 669 8.45 18.06 20.44
C ARG A 669 9.03 19.27 19.70
N HIS A 670 8.84 19.38 18.39
CA HIS A 670 9.39 20.46 17.57
C HIS A 670 8.81 21.85 17.87
N TYR A 671 7.71 21.95 18.63
CA TYR A 671 7.17 23.24 19.08
C TYR A 671 7.75 23.72 20.41
N ARG A 672 8.57 22.91 21.09
CA ARG A 672 9.24 23.31 22.33
C ARG A 672 10.31 24.36 22.07
N ALA A 673 10.58 25.16 23.09
CA ALA A 673 11.79 25.98 23.08
C ALA A 673 13.03 25.06 23.15
N PHE A 674 14.13 25.51 22.56
CA PHE A 674 15.40 24.78 22.51
C PHE A 674 15.85 24.29 23.91
N ASP A 675 15.66 25.12 24.94
CA ASP A 675 16.04 24.80 26.33
C ASP A 675 15.35 23.55 26.91
N TYR A 676 14.15 23.22 26.43
CA TYR A 676 13.31 22.14 26.95
C TYR A 676 13.13 20.98 25.96
N GLU A 677 13.71 21.08 24.77
CA GLU A 677 13.50 20.13 23.67
C GLU A 677 13.91 18.70 24.05
N GLN A 678 15.05 18.57 24.76
CA GLN A 678 15.62 17.29 25.16
C GLN A 678 15.01 16.71 26.44
N LEU A 679 14.22 17.47 27.19
CA LEU A 679 13.66 17.01 28.45
C LEU A 679 12.60 15.92 28.21
N GLY A 680 12.69 14.83 28.96
CA GLY A 680 11.62 13.85 29.04
C GLY A 680 10.35 14.45 29.67
N ILE A 681 9.25 13.72 29.58
CA ILE A 681 8.04 13.99 30.38
C ILE A 681 7.84 12.81 31.30
N ASP A 682 7.63 13.11 32.59
CA ASP A 682 7.09 12.12 33.52
C ASP A 682 5.59 12.02 33.31
N CYS A 683 5.17 11.01 32.55
CA CYS A 683 3.76 10.70 32.28
C CYS A 683 2.96 10.43 33.57
N ASP A 684 3.65 10.03 34.64
CA ASP A 684 3.07 9.76 35.97
C ASP A 684 2.81 11.02 36.82
N SER A 685 3.16 12.20 36.33
CA SER A 685 3.00 13.41 37.14
C SER A 685 1.51 13.69 37.45
N LYS A 686 1.21 14.03 38.71
CA LYS A 686 -0.14 14.41 39.18
C LYS A 686 -0.80 15.53 38.36
N ALA A 687 -0.04 16.24 37.52
CA ALA A 687 -0.54 17.25 36.61
C ALA A 687 -1.53 16.69 35.57
N PHE A 688 -1.43 15.40 35.23
CA PHE A 688 -2.27 14.73 34.25
C PHE A 688 -3.52 14.06 34.86
N ARG A 689 -3.57 13.88 36.19
CA ARG A 689 -4.75 13.35 36.91
C ARG A 689 -5.51 14.49 37.57
N LYS A 690 -6.34 15.22 36.82
CA LYS A 690 -7.51 15.85 37.47
C LYS A 690 -8.55 14.74 37.66
N GLN A 691 -8.72 14.32 38.92
CA GLN A 691 -9.87 13.52 39.33
C GLN A 691 -11.16 14.31 39.19
#